data_AF-A0A0D8IZA3-F1
#
_entry.id   AF-A0A0D8IZA3-F1
#
_cell.length_a   1.000
_cell.length_b   1.000
_cell.length_c   1.000
_cell.angle_alpha   90.00
_cell.angle_beta   90.00
_cell.angle_gamma   90.00
#
_symmetry.space_group_name_H-M   'P 1'
#
loop_
_entity.id
_entity.type
_entity.pdbx_description
1 polymer ?
#
loop_
_entity_poly.entity_id
_entity_poly.type
_entity_poly.pdbx_seq_one_letter_code
_entity_poly.pdbx_strand_id
1 'polypeptide(L)'
;MYMPFSEENVLDFVKWLEKSYFVERALGRIEKLLAPEFMMVGTGRREVCYDMPQMRFLLQQEQSGFHDTFLVLSAHYSVRTLTPEVFSVCGELVVRENNESCEMLDLPVRVTIILRAEQRCLLLSQLHLSLPSPDQDDAEFFPRLLVGENISTLRRLADERSAELRERNRDLDALMNNIPGGVMCCDATDELNLLQFSDGLLSMLGYTREELRTVFHNRFSEMIYEPDIAPTWEAVHAQLEKGNTKLIEYRMARKDGGLIWVQDRGQLMRREDGREVFYCILLDITETKKAQEDLRLSLERHQIIMDQTNDIIFEWQVKQDTLTFSPNWEKKFGYEPVRENVHARLLDNPHLHPDDAPLLRRKLSDILEREPYQEAELRIQKRDGGYLWCRVRATLQKDRAGEPAKAVGVILDIDAEKREAQRMRERAERDTLTGLYNKGTMEAKADHALGALMPGENAVLLMIDIDNFKQVNDFYGHLSGDVMLTEAARMLQDMFRASDILGRIGGDEFTVLLRGSGAQAIAGRKAQEVLDAFARLLPAQGGGPVFSCSVGIAQAPQDGTDYLTLYKKADAALYRAKMQGKNTYAFYTQLPLEGLGAPTQSTVGQTIDSELGTGVMRSSLAEYVFHILYQSDDVEKAIPSVLEIVGRHVGVSRVYIFEDSEDGTYCDNTFEWCNDGIVPQIDQLQHMLEGELADYYKNFNEDGIFYCRDIHALPPNQVQVLEAQGIKSMLQCVIRDDGKPRGYIGFDECRESRFWTQEQTDLLCIVAEIVSVYLLKARARTRLTHALQGAQAILDSQDAWLYVIRKGTYELLYANKKTMQDVPGAMPGEPCYRVFYRADKPCVHCPLVKLAPEGPDRVTARLYSEVLDMEVTAVGMEIPWAGGEDAYLMACEKVKTQKKK
;
A
#
# COMPACT_ATOMS: atom_id res chain seq x y z
N MET A 1 -74.50 -103.50 -35.08
CA MET A 1 -75.18 -102.27 -34.61
C MET A 1 -74.44 -101.85 -33.35
N TYR A 2 -73.46 -100.95 -33.50
CA TYR A 2 -72.49 -100.63 -32.45
C TYR A 2 -72.99 -99.45 -31.62
N MET A 3 -72.85 -99.53 -30.29
CA MET A 3 -73.20 -98.41 -29.41
C MET A 3 -72.26 -97.22 -29.73
N PRO A 4 -72.81 -96.01 -29.97
CA PRO A 4 -72.00 -94.80 -30.11
C PRO A 4 -71.28 -94.51 -28.78
N PHE A 5 -70.09 -93.90 -28.85
CA PHE A 5 -69.42 -93.39 -27.65
C PHE A 5 -70.35 -92.39 -26.96
N SER A 6 -70.61 -92.60 -25.66
CA SER A 6 -71.31 -91.59 -24.86
C SER A 6 -70.38 -90.44 -24.52
N GLU A 7 -70.93 -89.28 -24.18
CA GLU A 7 -70.13 -88.14 -23.71
C GLU A 7 -69.31 -88.49 -22.45
N GLU A 8 -69.80 -89.41 -21.62
CA GLU A 8 -69.08 -89.93 -20.45
C GLU A 8 -67.82 -90.70 -20.86
N ASN A 9 -67.91 -91.56 -21.88
CA ASN A 9 -66.73 -92.28 -22.40
C ASN A 9 -65.67 -91.33 -22.98
N VAL A 10 -66.10 -90.22 -23.59
CA VAL A 10 -65.19 -89.21 -24.16
C VAL A 10 -64.52 -88.41 -23.04
N LEU A 11 -65.26 -88.05 -22.01
CA LEU A 11 -64.73 -87.36 -20.84
C LEU A 11 -63.67 -88.20 -20.11
N ASP A 12 -63.92 -89.50 -19.94
CA ASP A 12 -62.94 -90.43 -19.35
C ASP A 12 -61.66 -90.53 -20.17
N PHE A 13 -61.78 -90.54 -21.50
CA PHE A 13 -60.63 -90.52 -22.40
C PHE A 13 -59.79 -89.24 -22.24
N VAL A 14 -60.43 -88.08 -22.10
CA VAL A 14 -59.72 -86.79 -21.92
C VAL A 14 -59.01 -86.71 -20.58
N LYS A 15 -59.65 -87.16 -19.49
CA LYS A 15 -58.99 -87.25 -18.17
C LYS A 15 -57.79 -88.20 -18.21
N TRP A 16 -57.91 -89.30 -18.94
CA TRP A 16 -56.79 -90.22 -19.15
C TRP A 16 -55.66 -89.58 -19.98
N LEU A 17 -56.00 -88.77 -20.99
CA LEU A 17 -55.03 -88.03 -21.80
C LEU A 17 -54.27 -86.98 -20.98
N GLU A 18 -54.99 -86.18 -20.18
CA GLU A 18 -54.43 -85.21 -19.25
C GLU A 18 -53.44 -85.87 -18.29
N LYS A 19 -53.88 -86.94 -17.62
CA LYS A 19 -53.03 -87.70 -16.71
C LYS A 19 -51.79 -88.24 -17.42
N SER A 20 -51.94 -88.74 -18.64
CA SER A 20 -50.81 -89.26 -19.42
C SER A 20 -49.81 -88.17 -19.82
N TYR A 21 -50.27 -86.95 -20.09
CA TYR A 21 -49.44 -85.83 -20.53
C TYR A 21 -48.75 -85.10 -19.39
N PHE A 22 -49.48 -84.74 -18.32
CA PHE A 22 -48.97 -83.92 -17.22
C PHE A 22 -48.41 -84.75 -16.06
N VAL A 23 -49.13 -85.78 -15.63
CA VAL A 23 -48.78 -86.53 -14.42
C VAL A 23 -47.81 -87.67 -14.72
N GLU A 24 -48.13 -88.54 -15.68
CA GLU A 24 -47.30 -89.70 -16.03
C GLU A 24 -46.16 -89.35 -17.00
N ARG A 25 -46.19 -88.15 -17.61
CA ARG A 25 -45.27 -87.69 -18.69
C ARG A 25 -45.02 -88.77 -19.77
N ALA A 26 -46.04 -89.59 -20.06
CA ALA A 26 -45.98 -90.72 -20.97
C ALA A 26 -46.23 -90.30 -22.43
N LEU A 27 -45.48 -89.32 -22.92
CA LEU A 27 -45.73 -88.61 -24.20
C LEU A 27 -45.78 -89.54 -25.43
N GLY A 28 -45.04 -90.65 -25.41
CA GLY A 28 -45.08 -91.66 -26.48
C GLY A 28 -46.42 -92.41 -26.62
N ARG A 29 -47.31 -92.35 -25.62
CA ARG A 29 -48.69 -92.87 -25.74
C ARG A 29 -49.58 -91.94 -26.56
N ILE A 30 -49.34 -90.64 -26.48
CA ILE A 30 -50.14 -89.60 -27.13
C ILE A 30 -49.92 -89.64 -28.64
N GLU A 31 -48.67 -89.88 -29.06
CA GLU A 31 -48.32 -90.06 -30.47
C GLU A 31 -49.19 -91.12 -31.16
N LYS A 32 -49.51 -92.23 -30.47
CA LYS A 32 -50.29 -93.34 -31.03
C LYS A 32 -51.79 -93.05 -31.17
N LEU A 33 -52.24 -91.94 -30.60
CA LEU A 33 -53.65 -91.55 -30.58
C LEU A 33 -53.95 -90.46 -31.60
N LEU A 34 -52.94 -89.88 -32.25
CA LEU A 34 -53.12 -88.85 -33.25
C LEU A 34 -53.80 -89.43 -34.49
N ALA A 35 -54.82 -88.73 -34.99
CA ALA A 35 -55.42 -89.04 -36.27
C ALA A 35 -54.43 -88.75 -37.42
N PRO A 36 -54.56 -89.38 -38.60
CA PRO A 36 -53.65 -89.14 -39.73
C PRO A 36 -53.56 -87.68 -40.18
N GLU A 37 -54.64 -86.92 -40.01
CA GLU A 37 -54.75 -85.50 -40.37
C GLU A 37 -54.84 -84.61 -39.11
N PHE A 38 -53.96 -84.81 -38.14
CA PHE A 38 -54.02 -84.07 -36.89
C PHE A 38 -53.50 -82.62 -37.02
N MET A 39 -53.95 -81.74 -36.12
CA MET A 39 -53.44 -80.37 -35.99
C MET A 39 -53.28 -79.97 -34.53
N MET A 40 -52.05 -79.68 -34.09
CA MET A 40 -51.77 -79.22 -32.73
C MET A 40 -51.39 -77.75 -32.75
N VAL A 41 -51.96 -76.96 -31.83
CA VAL A 41 -51.58 -75.56 -31.59
C VAL A 41 -51.12 -75.43 -30.14
N GLY A 42 -49.85 -75.05 -29.96
CA GLY A 42 -49.24 -74.80 -28.65
C GLY A 42 -49.42 -73.35 -28.20
N THR A 43 -48.87 -73.03 -27.03
CA THR A 43 -48.98 -71.69 -26.42
C THR A 43 -48.01 -70.67 -27.03
N GLY A 44 -46.98 -71.12 -27.76
CA GLY A 44 -45.96 -70.25 -28.34
C GLY A 44 -46.41 -69.53 -29.63
N ARG A 45 -45.77 -68.38 -29.93
CA ARG A 45 -46.14 -67.44 -31.00
C ARG A 45 -46.26 -68.04 -32.42
N ARG A 46 -45.65 -69.19 -32.68
CA ARG A 46 -45.68 -69.90 -33.97
C ARG A 46 -45.77 -71.42 -33.80
N GLU A 47 -46.30 -71.90 -32.67
CA GLU A 47 -46.39 -73.32 -32.37
C GLU A 47 -47.62 -73.94 -33.02
N VAL A 48 -47.49 -74.29 -34.31
CA VAL A 48 -48.48 -75.12 -34.99
C VAL A 48 -47.79 -76.31 -35.64
N CYS A 49 -48.38 -77.50 -35.46
CA CYS A 49 -47.84 -78.76 -35.92
C CYS A 49 -48.90 -79.55 -36.68
N TYR A 50 -48.54 -80.04 -37.88
CA TYR A 50 -49.42 -80.78 -38.78
C TYR A 50 -48.87 -82.16 -39.19
N ASP A 51 -47.63 -82.48 -38.81
CA ASP A 51 -46.98 -83.73 -39.21
C ASP A 51 -46.28 -84.45 -38.05
N MET A 52 -46.22 -85.78 -38.15
CA MET A 52 -45.70 -86.65 -37.08
C MET A 52 -44.22 -86.40 -36.75
N PRO A 53 -43.30 -86.19 -37.72
CA PRO A 53 -41.91 -85.84 -37.41
C PRO A 53 -41.78 -84.57 -36.55
N GLN A 54 -42.50 -83.51 -36.90
CA GLN A 54 -42.49 -82.26 -36.13
C GLN A 54 -43.06 -82.48 -34.73
N MET A 55 -44.15 -83.26 -34.60
CA MET A 55 -44.75 -83.56 -33.29
C MET A 55 -43.80 -84.33 -32.38
N ARG A 56 -43.08 -85.32 -32.91
CA ARG A 56 -42.05 -86.06 -32.14
C ARG A 56 -40.94 -85.14 -31.64
N PHE A 57 -40.48 -84.21 -32.50
CA PHE A 57 -39.46 -83.24 -32.12
C PHE A 57 -39.95 -82.32 -30.98
N LEU A 58 -41.18 -81.80 -31.09
CA LEU A 58 -41.75 -80.92 -30.07
C LEU A 58 -41.95 -81.64 -28.74
N LEU A 59 -42.48 -82.86 -28.74
CA LEU A 59 -42.63 -83.67 -27.52
C LEU A 59 -41.27 -84.00 -26.87
N GLN A 60 -40.22 -84.25 -27.67
CA GLN A 60 -38.87 -84.47 -27.15
C GLN A 60 -38.25 -83.21 -26.55
N GLN A 61 -38.44 -82.05 -27.19
CA GLN A 61 -37.96 -80.77 -26.69
C GLN A 61 -38.68 -80.37 -25.39
N GLU A 62 -39.98 -80.62 -25.31
CA GLU A 62 -40.75 -80.40 -24.09
C GLU A 62 -40.32 -81.36 -22.97
N GLN A 63 -40.02 -82.62 -23.31
CA GLN A 63 -39.53 -83.60 -22.34
C GLN A 63 -38.13 -83.27 -21.81
N SER A 64 -37.27 -82.60 -22.59
CA SER A 64 -35.95 -82.16 -22.11
C SER A 64 -35.99 -80.84 -21.33
N GLY A 65 -37.03 -80.02 -21.52
CA GLY A 65 -37.19 -78.72 -20.86
C GLY A 65 -37.62 -78.82 -19.40
N PHE A 66 -38.36 -79.87 -19.03
CA PHE A 66 -38.87 -80.07 -17.67
C PHE A 66 -38.23 -81.31 -17.04
N HIS A 67 -37.75 -81.18 -15.80
CA HIS A 67 -37.05 -82.27 -15.11
C HIS A 67 -37.99 -83.16 -14.27
N ASP A 68 -39.23 -82.73 -14.03
CA ASP A 68 -40.16 -83.39 -13.10
C ASP A 68 -41.62 -83.51 -13.61
N THR A 69 -42.47 -84.19 -12.81
CA THR A 69 -43.91 -84.38 -13.07
C THR A 69 -44.74 -83.15 -12.71
N PHE A 70 -45.99 -83.06 -13.18
CA PHE A 70 -46.91 -81.99 -12.81
C PHE A 70 -48.03 -82.48 -11.89
N LEU A 71 -48.44 -81.61 -10.97
CA LEU A 71 -49.65 -81.74 -10.16
C LEU A 71 -50.80 -81.01 -10.85
N VAL A 72 -51.90 -81.73 -11.11
CA VAL A 72 -53.15 -81.12 -11.59
C VAL A 72 -53.94 -80.64 -10.37
N LEU A 73 -54.02 -79.31 -10.19
CA LEU A 73 -54.70 -78.68 -9.04
C LEU A 73 -56.21 -78.61 -9.27
N SER A 74 -56.63 -78.32 -10.49
CA SER A 74 -58.03 -78.33 -10.91
C SER A 74 -58.11 -78.65 -12.40
N ALA A 75 -59.17 -79.35 -12.82
CA ALA A 75 -59.43 -79.63 -14.23
C ALA A 75 -60.93 -79.79 -14.47
N HIS A 76 -61.48 -78.99 -15.39
CA HIS A 76 -62.91 -78.93 -15.70
C HIS A 76 -63.07 -79.07 -17.21
N TYR A 77 -63.83 -80.06 -17.65
CA TYR A 77 -64.05 -80.36 -19.07
C TYR A 77 -65.53 -80.42 -19.40
N SER A 78 -65.88 -79.88 -20.57
CA SER A 78 -67.20 -79.97 -21.18
C SER A 78 -67.08 -80.70 -22.51
N VAL A 79 -67.91 -81.72 -22.72
CA VAL A 79 -67.96 -82.49 -23.97
C VAL A 79 -69.20 -82.07 -24.76
N ARG A 80 -69.04 -81.93 -26.07
CA ARG A 80 -70.14 -81.71 -27.01
C ARG A 80 -70.00 -82.64 -28.20
N THR A 81 -70.98 -83.51 -28.41
CA THR A 81 -71.08 -84.33 -29.63
C THR A 81 -71.41 -83.43 -30.84
N LEU A 82 -70.50 -83.37 -31.82
CA LEU A 82 -70.71 -82.62 -33.08
C LEU A 82 -71.42 -83.49 -34.12
N THR A 83 -70.97 -84.74 -34.24
CA THR A 83 -71.60 -85.80 -35.04
C THR A 83 -71.47 -87.11 -34.27
N PRO A 84 -72.16 -88.21 -34.65
CA PRO A 84 -72.02 -89.50 -33.96
C PRO A 84 -70.58 -90.05 -33.88
N GLU A 85 -69.66 -89.52 -34.70
CA GLU A 85 -68.26 -89.93 -34.77
C GLU A 85 -67.28 -88.82 -34.36
N VAL A 86 -67.72 -87.59 -34.07
CA VAL A 86 -66.85 -86.45 -33.76
C VAL A 86 -67.32 -85.71 -32.51
N PHE A 87 -66.38 -85.50 -31.58
CA PHE A 87 -66.62 -84.87 -30.28
C PHE A 87 -65.69 -83.67 -30.11
N SER A 88 -66.24 -82.57 -29.60
CA SER A 88 -65.47 -81.40 -29.17
C SER A 88 -65.41 -81.37 -27.65
N VAL A 89 -64.22 -81.15 -27.11
CA VAL A 89 -64.01 -81.02 -25.67
C VAL A 89 -63.32 -79.69 -25.40
N CYS A 90 -63.94 -78.87 -24.57
CA CYS A 90 -63.34 -77.63 -24.07
C CYS A 90 -63.13 -77.77 -22.57
N GLY A 91 -61.97 -77.36 -22.07
CA GLY A 91 -61.71 -77.38 -20.65
C GLY A 91 -60.68 -76.37 -20.17
N GLU A 92 -60.64 -76.23 -18.86
CA GLU A 92 -59.70 -75.40 -18.12
C GLU A 92 -59.01 -76.27 -17.08
N LEU A 93 -57.69 -76.18 -17.00
CA LEU A 93 -56.89 -76.93 -16.04
C LEU A 93 -55.83 -76.03 -15.44
N VAL A 94 -55.57 -76.17 -14.14
CA VAL A 94 -54.48 -75.50 -13.45
C VAL A 94 -53.46 -76.54 -13.04
N VAL A 95 -52.23 -76.42 -13.55
CA VAL A 95 -51.13 -77.35 -13.26
C VAL A 95 -49.98 -76.64 -12.57
N ARG A 96 -49.25 -77.38 -11.74
CA ARG A 96 -48.06 -76.90 -11.04
C ARG A 96 -46.94 -77.91 -11.21
N GLU A 97 -45.74 -77.45 -11.54
CA GLU A 97 -44.55 -78.30 -11.61
C GLU A 97 -44.15 -78.78 -10.21
N ASN A 98 -43.83 -80.07 -10.07
CA ASN A 98 -43.49 -80.70 -8.80
C ASN A 98 -41.98 -80.59 -8.54
N ASN A 99 -41.47 -79.44 -8.07
CA ASN A 99 -40.05 -79.22 -7.76
C ASN A 99 -39.85 -78.58 -6.36
N GLU A 100 -38.88 -79.06 -5.57
CA GLU A 100 -38.64 -78.64 -4.17
C GLU A 100 -37.93 -77.28 -4.01
N SER A 101 -37.41 -76.67 -5.08
CA SER A 101 -36.66 -75.40 -5.01
C SER A 101 -37.49 -74.17 -5.46
N CYS A 102 -38.07 -73.46 -4.48
CA CYS A 102 -38.55 -72.06 -4.44
C CYS A 102 -39.29 -71.40 -5.64
N GLU A 103 -40.41 -70.73 -5.32
CA GLU A 103 -41.33 -69.94 -6.18
C GLU A 103 -42.18 -70.73 -7.19
N MET A 104 -43.24 -71.41 -6.69
CA MET A 104 -44.20 -72.15 -7.51
C MET A 104 -45.26 -71.21 -8.14
N LEU A 105 -45.35 -71.19 -9.47
CA LEU A 105 -46.41 -70.53 -10.24
C LEU A 105 -47.46 -71.55 -10.69
N ASP A 106 -48.73 -71.28 -10.38
CA ASP A 106 -49.87 -72.03 -10.91
C ASP A 106 -50.10 -71.64 -12.37
N LEU A 107 -50.11 -72.62 -13.27
CA LEU A 107 -50.26 -72.41 -14.70
C LEU A 107 -51.72 -72.72 -15.12
N PRO A 108 -52.56 -71.70 -15.33
CA PRO A 108 -53.89 -71.89 -15.89
C PRO A 108 -53.80 -72.13 -17.40
N VAL A 109 -54.19 -73.31 -17.84
CA VAL A 109 -54.21 -73.72 -19.25
C VAL A 109 -55.66 -73.94 -19.69
N ARG A 110 -56.02 -73.34 -20.82
CA ARG A 110 -57.27 -73.61 -21.53
C ARG A 110 -57.00 -74.55 -22.69
N VAL A 111 -57.82 -75.58 -22.80
CA VAL A 111 -57.64 -76.65 -23.79
C VAL A 111 -58.90 -76.86 -24.61
N THR A 112 -58.71 -76.97 -25.93
CA THR A 112 -59.75 -77.37 -26.88
C THR A 112 -59.27 -78.60 -27.64
N ILE A 113 -60.09 -79.66 -27.64
CA ILE A 113 -59.76 -80.97 -28.21
C ILE A 113 -60.86 -81.38 -29.19
N ILE A 114 -60.49 -81.81 -30.39
CA ILE A 114 -61.40 -82.50 -31.30
C ILE A 114 -60.99 -83.97 -31.36
N LEU A 115 -61.95 -84.84 -31.02
CA LEU A 115 -61.79 -86.29 -31.00
C LEU A 115 -62.67 -86.93 -32.07
N ARG A 116 -62.13 -87.93 -32.77
CA ARG A 116 -62.84 -88.72 -33.77
C ARG A 116 -62.90 -90.18 -33.35
N ALA A 117 -64.07 -90.79 -33.45
CA ALA A 117 -64.25 -92.22 -33.21
C ALA A 117 -63.97 -93.02 -34.50
N GLU A 118 -62.99 -93.92 -34.47
CA GLU A 118 -62.69 -94.86 -35.55
C GLU A 118 -62.48 -96.28 -34.99
N GLN A 119 -63.15 -97.28 -35.56
CA GLN A 119 -62.94 -98.71 -35.24
C GLN A 119 -62.88 -99.06 -33.72
N ARG A 120 -63.76 -98.44 -32.91
CA ARG A 120 -63.84 -98.55 -31.42
C ARG A 120 -62.74 -97.85 -30.63
N CYS A 121 -61.98 -96.94 -31.23
CA CYS A 121 -61.02 -96.08 -30.57
C CYS A 121 -61.39 -94.60 -30.75
N LEU A 122 -61.00 -93.77 -29.79
CA LEU A 122 -61.01 -92.31 -29.93
C LEU A 122 -59.61 -91.87 -30.37
N LEU A 123 -59.55 -91.10 -31.45
CA LEU A 123 -58.34 -90.50 -31.99
C LEU A 123 -58.37 -88.98 -31.79
N LEU A 124 -57.21 -88.41 -31.49
CA LEU A 124 -56.97 -86.99 -31.34
C LEU A 124 -56.75 -86.34 -32.71
N SER A 125 -57.75 -85.62 -33.19
CA SER A 125 -57.69 -84.88 -34.45
C SER A 125 -57.17 -83.47 -34.26
N GLN A 126 -57.54 -82.78 -33.17
CA GLN A 126 -57.06 -81.43 -32.89
C GLN A 126 -56.83 -81.23 -31.40
N LEU A 127 -55.74 -80.53 -31.06
CA LEU A 127 -55.46 -80.06 -29.70
C LEU A 127 -55.01 -78.60 -29.79
N HIS A 128 -55.61 -77.74 -29.00
CA HIS A 128 -55.19 -76.37 -28.86
C HIS A 128 -55.02 -76.06 -27.38
N LEU A 129 -53.82 -75.62 -27.01
CA LEU A 129 -53.48 -75.15 -25.67
C LEU A 129 -53.27 -73.65 -25.71
N SER A 130 -53.87 -72.94 -24.76
CA SER A 130 -53.70 -71.50 -24.61
C SER A 130 -53.63 -71.11 -23.15
N LEU A 131 -52.92 -70.01 -22.87
CA LEU A 131 -52.92 -69.37 -21.56
C LEU A 131 -53.88 -68.17 -21.59
N PRO A 132 -54.60 -67.88 -20.50
CA PRO A 132 -55.30 -66.61 -20.37
C PRO A 132 -54.27 -65.46 -20.32
N SER A 133 -54.64 -64.30 -20.88
CA SER A 133 -53.80 -63.10 -20.80
C SER A 133 -53.87 -62.55 -19.37
N PRO A 134 -52.73 -62.27 -18.70
CA PRO A 134 -52.75 -61.68 -17.36
C PRO A 134 -53.38 -60.28 -17.33
N ASP A 135 -53.43 -59.60 -18.49
CA ASP A 135 -53.98 -58.25 -18.65
C ASP A 135 -55.47 -58.21 -19.07
N GLN A 136 -56.15 -59.37 -19.12
CA GLN A 136 -57.56 -59.45 -19.53
C GLN A 136 -58.46 -59.60 -18.30
N ASP A 137 -59.49 -58.76 -18.18
CA ASP A 137 -60.45 -58.85 -17.07
C ASP A 137 -61.24 -60.16 -17.11
N ASP A 138 -61.52 -60.75 -15.94
CA ASP A 138 -62.20 -62.06 -15.79
C ASP A 138 -63.58 -62.14 -16.49
N ALA A 139 -64.22 -61.01 -16.76
CA ALA A 139 -65.53 -60.94 -17.43
C ALA A 139 -65.45 -60.68 -18.96
N GLU A 140 -64.25 -60.58 -19.53
CA GLU A 140 -64.05 -60.20 -20.93
C GLU A 140 -63.88 -61.44 -21.84
N PHE A 141 -64.74 -61.61 -22.86
CA PHE A 141 -64.70 -62.78 -23.76
C PHE A 141 -63.74 -62.62 -24.95
N PHE A 142 -63.59 -61.40 -25.47
CA PHE A 142 -62.60 -61.03 -26.49
C PHE A 142 -61.81 -59.80 -25.97
N PRO A 143 -60.47 -59.74 -26.12
CA PRO A 143 -59.71 -58.60 -25.60
C PRO A 143 -60.17 -57.30 -26.26
N ARG A 144 -60.68 -56.32 -25.49
CA ARG A 144 -60.94 -54.95 -25.98
C ARG A 144 -59.66 -54.27 -26.48
N LEU A 145 -58.51 -54.76 -26.05
CA LEU A 145 -57.15 -54.29 -26.30
C LEU A 145 -56.56 -54.58 -27.69
N LEU A 146 -57.35 -55.09 -28.65
CA LEU A 146 -56.89 -55.30 -30.04
C LEU A 146 -56.79 -54.00 -30.88
N VAL A 147 -57.15 -52.84 -30.32
CA VAL A 147 -56.85 -51.52 -30.92
C VAL A 147 -55.48 -51.05 -30.41
N GLY A 148 -54.54 -50.78 -31.31
CA GLY A 148 -53.10 -50.63 -31.07
C GLY A 148 -52.61 -49.46 -30.20
N GLU A 149 -53.35 -49.02 -29.19
CA GLU A 149 -52.98 -47.86 -28.34
C GLU A 149 -52.16 -48.21 -27.09
N ASN A 150 -52.10 -49.46 -26.62
CA ASN A 150 -51.48 -49.75 -25.31
C ASN A 150 -50.02 -50.24 -25.33
N ILE A 151 -49.53 -50.86 -26.41
CA ILE A 151 -48.08 -51.18 -26.53
C ILE A 151 -47.26 -49.88 -26.73
N SER A 152 -47.80 -48.91 -27.46
CA SER A 152 -47.23 -47.57 -27.57
C SER A 152 -47.30 -46.82 -26.24
N THR A 153 -48.38 -46.98 -25.46
CA THR A 153 -48.51 -46.33 -24.14
C THR A 153 -47.56 -46.89 -23.10
N LEU A 154 -47.31 -48.20 -23.05
CA LEU A 154 -46.30 -48.79 -22.15
C LEU A 154 -44.87 -48.41 -22.54
N ARG A 155 -44.54 -48.41 -23.83
CA ARG A 155 -43.23 -47.87 -24.30
C ARG A 155 -43.11 -46.39 -23.98
N ARG A 156 -44.17 -45.60 -24.19
CA ARG A 156 -44.22 -44.18 -23.84
C ARG A 156 -44.00 -43.99 -22.34
N LEU A 157 -44.65 -44.75 -21.45
CA LEU A 157 -44.47 -44.65 -20.00
C LEU A 157 -43.06 -45.07 -19.54
N ALA A 158 -42.47 -46.10 -20.15
CA ALA A 158 -41.09 -46.49 -19.87
C ALA A 158 -40.10 -45.43 -20.38
N ASP A 159 -40.32 -44.88 -21.57
CA ASP A 159 -39.52 -43.79 -22.13
C ASP A 159 -39.68 -42.50 -21.30
N GLU A 160 -40.90 -42.20 -20.84
CA GLU A 160 -41.23 -41.08 -19.94
C GLU A 160 -40.55 -41.23 -18.59
N ARG A 161 -40.61 -42.41 -17.95
CA ARG A 161 -39.94 -42.63 -16.66
C ARG A 161 -38.41 -42.64 -16.79
N SER A 162 -37.90 -43.14 -17.92
CA SER A 162 -36.48 -43.07 -18.26
C SER A 162 -36.03 -41.64 -18.57
N ALA A 163 -36.91 -40.82 -19.16
CA ALA A 163 -36.68 -39.40 -19.38
C ALA A 163 -36.74 -38.63 -18.06
N GLU A 164 -37.73 -38.90 -17.20
CA GLU A 164 -37.89 -38.29 -15.87
C GLU A 164 -36.70 -38.60 -14.96
N LEU A 165 -36.19 -39.83 -14.96
CA LEU A 165 -34.96 -40.19 -14.24
C LEU A 165 -33.73 -39.45 -14.80
N ARG A 166 -33.62 -39.33 -16.12
CA ARG A 166 -32.55 -38.55 -16.77
C ARG A 166 -32.67 -37.05 -16.53
N GLU A 167 -33.88 -36.54 -16.34
CA GLU A 167 -34.17 -35.15 -16.00
C GLU A 167 -33.83 -34.90 -14.53
N ARG A 168 -34.32 -35.73 -13.60
CA ARG A 168 -33.96 -35.67 -12.18
C ARG A 168 -32.46 -35.80 -11.92
N ASN A 169 -31.76 -36.70 -12.61
CA ASN A 169 -30.30 -36.80 -12.47
C ASN A 169 -29.60 -35.55 -13.00
N ARG A 170 -30.06 -34.99 -14.13
CA ARG A 170 -29.55 -33.70 -14.63
C ARG A 170 -29.82 -32.55 -13.68
N ASP A 171 -31.00 -32.50 -13.07
CA ASP A 171 -31.36 -31.49 -12.08
C ASP A 171 -30.51 -31.61 -10.82
N LEU A 172 -30.28 -32.83 -10.33
CA LEU A 172 -29.39 -33.08 -9.20
C LEU A 172 -27.94 -32.69 -9.51
N ASP A 173 -27.41 -33.05 -10.67
CA ASP A 173 -26.07 -32.64 -11.11
C ASP A 173 -25.98 -31.11 -11.26
N ALA A 174 -27.02 -30.47 -11.79
CA ALA A 174 -27.10 -29.01 -11.90
C ALA A 174 -27.17 -28.33 -10.52
N LEU A 175 -27.93 -28.87 -9.57
CA LEU A 175 -27.99 -28.37 -8.20
C LEU A 175 -26.64 -28.53 -7.48
N MET A 176 -26.01 -29.71 -7.60
CA MET A 176 -24.69 -29.97 -7.02
C MET A 176 -23.60 -29.05 -7.59
N ASN A 177 -23.67 -28.71 -8.87
CA ASN A 177 -22.71 -27.82 -9.54
C ASN A 177 -23.01 -26.31 -9.35
N ASN A 178 -24.22 -25.95 -8.91
CA ASN A 178 -24.59 -24.57 -8.58
C ASN A 178 -24.32 -24.19 -7.11
N ILE A 179 -24.02 -25.17 -6.25
CA ILE A 179 -23.56 -24.89 -4.89
C ILE A 179 -22.11 -24.37 -4.99
N PRO A 180 -21.80 -23.17 -4.45
CA PRO A 180 -20.44 -22.68 -4.40
C PRO A 180 -19.55 -23.69 -3.66
N GLY A 181 -18.41 -24.07 -4.25
CA GLY A 181 -17.47 -25.02 -3.65
C GLY A 181 -17.61 -26.47 -4.15
N GLY A 182 -17.08 -27.41 -3.36
CA GLY A 182 -17.10 -28.84 -3.68
C GLY A 182 -18.20 -29.58 -2.94
N VAL A 183 -19.03 -30.33 -3.64
CA VAL A 183 -20.02 -31.24 -3.03
C VAL A 183 -19.51 -32.66 -3.18
N MET A 184 -19.51 -33.44 -2.10
CA MET A 184 -19.07 -34.83 -2.15
C MET A 184 -19.90 -35.74 -1.25
N CYS A 185 -19.88 -37.01 -1.60
CA CYS A 185 -20.34 -38.11 -0.77
C CYS A 185 -19.21 -39.13 -0.66
N CYS A 186 -18.81 -39.47 0.57
CA CYS A 186 -17.79 -40.48 0.86
C CYS A 186 -18.30 -41.46 1.91
N ASP A 187 -17.67 -42.63 2.00
CA ASP A 187 -17.90 -43.52 3.14
C ASP A 187 -17.33 -42.93 4.44
N ALA A 188 -17.76 -43.48 5.57
CA ALA A 188 -17.30 -43.08 6.90
C ALA A 188 -16.11 -43.94 7.39
N THR A 189 -15.21 -44.34 6.48
CA THR A 189 -13.95 -45.03 6.83
C THR A 189 -12.81 -44.03 7.07
N ASP A 190 -11.68 -44.49 7.61
CA ASP A 190 -10.51 -43.64 7.82
C ASP A 190 -9.98 -43.06 6.50
N GLU A 191 -10.13 -43.81 5.40
CA GLU A 191 -9.70 -43.39 4.06
C GLU A 191 -10.65 -42.39 3.39
N LEU A 192 -11.92 -42.33 3.83
CA LEU A 192 -12.97 -41.49 3.26
C LEU A 192 -13.10 -41.67 1.74
N ASN A 193 -13.44 -42.89 1.31
CA ASN A 193 -13.51 -43.23 -0.11
C ASN A 193 -14.65 -42.45 -0.78
N LEU A 194 -14.32 -41.68 -1.82
CA LEU A 194 -15.25 -40.85 -2.58
C LEU A 194 -16.21 -41.73 -3.40
N LEU A 195 -17.50 -41.64 -3.10
CA LEU A 195 -18.59 -42.34 -3.78
C LEU A 195 -19.19 -41.48 -4.90
N GLN A 196 -19.33 -40.17 -4.67
CA GLN A 196 -19.82 -39.19 -5.64
C GLN A 196 -19.25 -37.81 -5.32
N PHE A 197 -18.99 -36.98 -6.32
CA PHE A 197 -18.55 -35.60 -6.11
C PHE A 197 -18.88 -34.70 -7.31
N SER A 198 -19.05 -33.41 -7.05
CA SER A 198 -19.33 -32.40 -8.07
C SER A 198 -18.07 -31.96 -8.81
N ASP A 199 -18.26 -31.35 -9.98
CA ASP A 199 -17.15 -30.74 -10.73
C ASP A 199 -16.62 -29.47 -10.04
N GLY A 200 -17.41 -28.89 -9.12
CA GLY A 200 -16.97 -27.82 -8.23
C GLY A 200 -15.80 -28.23 -7.33
N LEU A 201 -15.77 -29.49 -6.83
CA LEU A 201 -14.64 -30.01 -6.04
C LEU A 201 -13.36 -30.07 -6.88
N LEU A 202 -13.47 -30.57 -8.11
CA LEU A 202 -12.36 -30.65 -9.05
C LEU A 202 -11.82 -29.27 -9.40
N SER A 203 -12.72 -28.32 -9.68
CA SER A 203 -12.36 -26.94 -10.02
C SER A 203 -11.70 -26.20 -8.85
N MET A 204 -12.17 -26.42 -7.62
CA MET A 204 -11.62 -25.81 -6.40
C MET A 204 -10.19 -26.25 -6.11
N LEU A 205 -9.85 -27.51 -6.39
CA LEU A 205 -8.53 -28.08 -6.10
C LEU A 205 -7.60 -28.13 -7.33
N GLY A 206 -8.15 -27.95 -8.53
CA GLY A 206 -7.42 -27.95 -9.80
C GLY A 206 -7.08 -29.34 -10.34
N TYR A 207 -7.67 -30.41 -9.79
CA TYR A 207 -7.43 -31.79 -10.22
C TYR A 207 -8.49 -32.28 -11.20
N THR A 208 -8.12 -33.20 -12.08
CA THR A 208 -9.07 -33.91 -12.95
C THR A 208 -9.62 -35.16 -12.25
N ARG A 209 -10.78 -35.64 -12.72
CA ARG A 209 -11.40 -36.87 -12.20
C ARG A 209 -10.46 -38.10 -12.30
N GLU A 210 -9.66 -38.18 -13.37
CA GLU A 210 -8.69 -39.27 -13.55
C GLU A 210 -7.50 -39.15 -12.59
N GLU A 211 -7.07 -37.94 -12.26
CA GLU A 211 -6.02 -37.70 -11.26
C GLU A 211 -6.51 -38.04 -9.84
N LEU A 212 -7.78 -37.76 -9.50
CA LEU A 212 -8.36 -38.24 -8.22
C LEU A 212 -8.28 -39.76 -8.09
N ARG A 213 -8.54 -40.48 -9.19
CA ARG A 213 -8.51 -41.95 -9.22
C ARG A 213 -7.10 -42.52 -9.14
N THR A 214 -6.13 -41.88 -9.81
CA THR A 214 -4.78 -42.42 -9.99
C THR A 214 -3.77 -41.92 -8.96
N VAL A 215 -3.91 -40.67 -8.50
CA VAL A 215 -2.99 -40.03 -7.54
C VAL A 215 -3.47 -40.24 -6.11
N PHE A 216 -4.78 -40.05 -5.87
CA PHE A 216 -5.37 -40.10 -4.53
C PHE A 216 -6.18 -41.38 -4.29
N HIS A 217 -6.23 -42.30 -5.26
CA HIS A 217 -6.97 -43.56 -5.14
C HIS A 217 -8.46 -43.39 -4.78
N ASN A 218 -9.05 -42.24 -5.14
CA ASN A 218 -10.38 -41.77 -4.70
C ASN A 218 -10.54 -41.69 -3.17
N ARG A 219 -9.47 -41.49 -2.41
CA ARG A 219 -9.47 -41.31 -0.96
C ARG A 219 -9.40 -39.83 -0.64
N PHE A 220 -10.43 -39.31 0.01
CA PHE A 220 -10.49 -37.88 0.34
C PHE A 220 -9.46 -37.50 1.41
N SER A 221 -9.12 -38.42 2.32
CA SER A 221 -8.11 -38.22 3.37
C SER A 221 -6.74 -37.82 2.81
N GLU A 222 -6.33 -38.38 1.66
CA GLU A 222 -5.04 -38.08 1.00
C GLU A 222 -4.99 -36.65 0.40
N MET A 223 -6.12 -35.94 0.37
CA MET A 223 -6.24 -34.58 -0.17
C MET A 223 -6.18 -33.49 0.93
N ILE A 224 -6.27 -33.91 2.20
CA ILE A 224 -6.15 -33.04 3.38
C ILE A 224 -4.66 -32.81 3.66
N TYR A 225 -4.30 -31.59 4.04
CA TYR A 225 -2.93 -31.27 4.42
C TYR A 225 -2.51 -32.11 5.64
N GLU A 226 -1.40 -32.86 5.51
CA GLU A 226 -0.98 -33.90 6.47
C GLU A 226 -1.05 -33.47 7.96
N PRO A 227 -0.55 -32.28 8.36
CA PRO A 227 -0.64 -31.81 9.75
C PRO A 227 -2.08 -31.61 10.28
N ASP A 228 -3.04 -31.41 9.39
CA ASP A 228 -4.44 -31.14 9.76
C ASP A 228 -5.26 -32.42 9.85
N ILE A 229 -4.77 -33.59 9.39
CA ILE A 229 -5.53 -34.85 9.35
C ILE A 229 -5.97 -35.28 10.75
N ALA A 230 -5.04 -35.41 11.70
CA ALA A 230 -5.36 -35.88 13.05
C ALA A 230 -6.26 -34.90 13.84
N PRO A 231 -5.97 -33.57 13.88
CA PRO A 231 -6.86 -32.59 14.52
C PRO A 231 -8.27 -32.56 13.91
N THR A 232 -8.37 -32.74 12.59
CA THR A 232 -9.65 -32.78 11.89
C THR A 232 -10.48 -33.98 12.34
N TRP A 233 -9.88 -35.17 12.43
CA TRP A 233 -10.59 -36.36 12.91
C TRP A 233 -11.05 -36.24 14.37
N GLU A 234 -10.22 -35.70 15.26
CA GLU A 234 -10.63 -35.41 16.64
C GLU A 234 -11.85 -34.49 16.69
N ALA A 235 -11.86 -33.43 15.89
CA ALA A 235 -12.99 -32.51 15.79
C ALA A 235 -14.25 -33.16 15.21
N VAL A 236 -14.11 -34.06 14.23
CA VAL A 236 -15.24 -34.81 13.67
C VAL A 236 -15.83 -35.75 14.72
N HIS A 237 -15.02 -36.56 15.39
CA HIS A 237 -15.50 -37.48 16.42
C HIS A 237 -16.23 -36.75 17.55
N ALA A 238 -15.65 -35.66 18.06
CA ALA A 238 -16.27 -34.86 19.12
C ALA A 238 -17.62 -34.23 18.73
N GLN A 239 -17.81 -33.93 17.44
CA GLN A 239 -19.10 -33.42 16.93
C GLN A 239 -20.10 -34.55 16.69
N LEU A 240 -19.66 -35.72 16.23
CA LEU A 240 -20.52 -36.87 15.98
C LEU A 240 -21.02 -37.56 17.26
N GLU A 241 -20.33 -37.39 18.39
CA GLU A 241 -20.87 -37.77 19.71
C GLU A 241 -22.15 -36.98 20.09
N LYS A 242 -22.32 -35.78 19.52
CA LYS A 242 -23.42 -34.85 19.84
C LYS A 242 -24.55 -34.85 18.81
N GLY A 243 -24.36 -35.49 17.65
CA GLY A 243 -25.33 -35.50 16.56
C GLY A 243 -24.75 -36.13 15.30
N ASN A 244 -25.42 -35.99 14.16
CA ASN A 244 -24.96 -36.57 12.89
C ASN A 244 -24.39 -35.53 11.90
N THR A 245 -24.04 -34.34 12.36
CA THR A 245 -23.52 -33.25 11.51
C THR A 245 -22.16 -32.78 12.01
N LYS A 246 -21.32 -32.34 11.08
CA LYS A 246 -20.01 -31.73 11.35
C LYS A 246 -19.86 -30.39 10.64
N LEU A 247 -19.16 -29.46 11.28
CA LEU A 247 -18.63 -28.24 10.68
C LEU A 247 -17.19 -28.09 11.15
N ILE A 248 -16.24 -28.26 10.23
CA ILE A 248 -14.81 -28.24 10.51
C ILE A 248 -14.07 -27.40 9.48
N GLU A 249 -12.92 -26.86 9.85
CA GLU A 249 -12.07 -26.07 8.97
C GLU A 249 -10.67 -26.68 8.96
N TYR A 250 -10.14 -26.95 7.78
CA TYR A 250 -8.82 -27.55 7.61
C TYR A 250 -8.22 -27.13 6.26
N ARG A 251 -6.92 -27.37 6.11
CA ARG A 251 -6.22 -27.04 4.86
C ARG A 251 -6.23 -28.21 3.90
N MET A 252 -6.35 -27.91 2.61
CA MET A 252 -6.21 -28.87 1.51
C MET A 252 -5.14 -28.39 0.54
N ALA A 253 -4.44 -29.34 -0.07
CA ALA A 253 -3.44 -29.06 -1.10
C ALA A 253 -4.09 -28.97 -2.49
N ARG A 254 -3.79 -27.90 -3.22
CA ARG A 254 -4.15 -27.74 -4.64
C ARG A 254 -3.07 -28.35 -5.54
N LYS A 255 -3.44 -28.62 -6.79
CA LYS A 255 -2.53 -29.16 -7.82
C LYS A 255 -1.34 -28.26 -8.15
N ASP A 256 -1.47 -26.96 -7.94
CA ASP A 256 -0.40 -25.98 -8.15
C ASP A 256 0.60 -25.92 -6.98
N GLY A 257 0.38 -26.70 -5.92
CA GLY A 257 1.18 -26.70 -4.70
C GLY A 257 0.72 -25.68 -3.65
N GLY A 258 -0.30 -24.87 -3.96
CA GLY A 258 -0.91 -23.95 -3.01
C GLY A 258 -1.75 -24.67 -1.95
N LEU A 259 -1.78 -24.11 -0.74
CA LEU A 259 -2.70 -24.55 0.32
C LEU A 259 -3.92 -23.65 0.34
N ILE A 260 -5.11 -24.25 0.43
CA ILE A 260 -6.36 -23.54 0.67
C ILE A 260 -6.97 -23.92 2.01
N TRP A 261 -7.66 -22.98 2.63
CA TRP A 261 -8.52 -23.24 3.77
C TRP A 261 -9.90 -23.65 3.28
N VAL A 262 -10.36 -24.81 3.75
CA VAL A 262 -11.67 -25.36 3.41
C VAL A 262 -12.51 -25.47 4.66
N GLN A 263 -13.74 -24.97 4.58
CA GLN A 263 -14.79 -25.25 5.55
C GLN A 263 -15.62 -26.43 5.05
N ASP A 264 -15.58 -27.54 5.76
CA ASP A 264 -16.36 -28.75 5.49
C ASP A 264 -17.58 -28.80 6.39
N ARG A 265 -18.76 -28.67 5.77
CA ARG A 265 -20.04 -28.96 6.40
C ARG A 265 -20.52 -30.33 5.93
N GLY A 266 -20.51 -31.30 6.83
CA GLY A 266 -20.90 -32.67 6.56
C GLY A 266 -22.10 -33.16 7.35
N GLN A 267 -22.86 -34.11 6.80
CA GLN A 267 -23.86 -34.89 7.52
C GLN A 267 -23.61 -36.39 7.31
N LEU A 268 -23.59 -37.15 8.41
CA LEU A 268 -23.50 -38.60 8.42
C LEU A 268 -24.89 -39.23 8.28
N MET A 269 -25.04 -40.13 7.32
CA MET A 269 -26.28 -40.86 7.05
C MET A 269 -25.99 -42.34 6.80
N ARG A 270 -26.94 -43.21 7.16
CA ARG A 270 -26.88 -44.65 6.86
C ARG A 270 -27.74 -44.96 5.64
N ARG A 271 -27.16 -45.59 4.62
CA ARG A 271 -27.86 -46.04 3.40
C ARG A 271 -28.68 -47.32 3.65
N GLU A 272 -29.57 -47.66 2.73
CA GLU A 272 -30.41 -48.87 2.78
C GLU A 272 -29.61 -50.18 2.82
N ASP A 273 -28.39 -50.17 2.28
CA ASP A 273 -27.44 -51.29 2.31
C ASP A 273 -26.65 -51.40 3.64
N GLY A 274 -26.95 -50.53 4.61
CA GLY A 274 -26.33 -50.50 5.93
C GLY A 274 -25.03 -49.69 6.03
N ARG A 275 -24.50 -49.13 4.92
CA ARG A 275 -23.24 -48.36 4.92
C ARG A 275 -23.45 -46.95 5.45
N GLU A 276 -22.50 -46.46 6.25
CA GLU A 276 -22.47 -45.08 6.72
C GLU A 276 -21.68 -44.20 5.75
N VAL A 277 -22.28 -43.08 5.37
CA VAL A 277 -21.76 -42.15 4.36
C VAL A 277 -21.88 -40.71 4.84
N PHE A 278 -20.86 -39.91 4.55
CA PHE A 278 -20.93 -38.46 4.71
C PHE A 278 -21.43 -37.80 3.44
N TYR A 279 -22.32 -36.82 3.58
CA TYR A 279 -22.65 -35.84 2.55
C TYR A 279 -22.04 -34.51 2.96
N CYS A 280 -21.06 -34.03 2.20
CA CYS A 280 -20.22 -32.88 2.55
C CYS A 280 -20.32 -31.77 1.51
N ILE A 281 -20.34 -30.53 2.00
CA ILE A 281 -20.15 -29.31 1.22
C ILE A 281 -18.86 -28.66 1.71
N LEU A 282 -17.94 -28.42 0.78
CA LEU A 282 -16.61 -27.87 1.00
C LEU A 282 -16.56 -26.46 0.41
N LEU A 283 -16.36 -25.45 1.26
CA LEU A 283 -16.23 -24.06 0.84
C LEU A 283 -14.78 -23.60 0.98
N ASP A 284 -14.21 -23.02 -0.08
CA ASP A 284 -12.93 -22.33 0.00
C ASP A 284 -13.11 -21.01 0.75
N ILE A 285 -12.51 -20.91 1.93
CA ILE A 285 -12.56 -19.74 2.82
C ILE A 285 -11.20 -19.03 2.89
N THR A 286 -10.30 -19.29 1.95
CA THR A 286 -8.92 -18.76 1.97
C THR A 286 -8.89 -17.24 1.94
N GLU A 287 -9.67 -16.60 1.07
CA GLU A 287 -9.75 -15.13 1.01
C GLU A 287 -10.34 -14.53 2.29
N THR A 288 -11.37 -15.18 2.85
CA THR A 288 -11.97 -14.76 4.11
C THR A 288 -10.97 -14.83 5.27
N LYS A 289 -10.19 -15.92 5.38
CA LYS A 289 -9.15 -16.06 6.40
C LYS A 289 -8.02 -15.05 6.22
N LYS A 290 -7.58 -14.80 4.99
CA LYS A 290 -6.58 -13.77 4.69
C LYS A 290 -7.07 -12.38 5.08
N ALA A 291 -8.29 -12.01 4.69
CA ALA A 291 -8.87 -10.71 5.03
C ALA A 291 -9.05 -10.52 6.55
N GLN A 292 -9.44 -11.58 7.28
CA GLN A 292 -9.54 -11.54 8.73
C GLN A 292 -8.18 -11.32 9.40
N GLU A 293 -7.14 -12.01 8.92
CA GLU A 293 -5.78 -11.89 9.44
C GLU A 293 -5.15 -10.52 9.09
N ASP A 294 -5.34 -10.04 7.86
CA ASP A 294 -4.90 -8.71 7.44
C ASP A 294 -5.56 -7.61 8.27
N LEU A 295 -6.86 -7.75 8.55
CA LEU A 295 -7.58 -6.83 9.45
C LEU A 295 -7.03 -6.90 10.88
N ARG A 296 -6.78 -8.10 11.40
CA ARG A 296 -6.19 -8.29 12.74
C ARG A 296 -4.81 -7.62 12.83
N LEU A 297 -3.93 -7.88 11.87
CA LEU A 297 -2.60 -7.29 11.79
C LEU A 297 -2.65 -5.76 11.59
N SER A 298 -3.62 -5.27 10.81
CA SER A 298 -3.87 -3.84 10.65
C SER A 298 -4.31 -3.19 11.96
N LEU A 299 -5.24 -3.81 12.70
CA LEU A 299 -5.69 -3.32 14.00
C LEU A 299 -4.56 -3.33 15.04
N GLU A 300 -3.76 -4.40 15.11
CA GLU A 300 -2.59 -4.48 15.99
C GLU A 300 -1.55 -3.41 15.63
N ARG A 301 -1.25 -3.24 14.33
CA ARG A 301 -0.35 -2.19 13.86
C ARG A 301 -0.87 -0.80 14.23
N HIS A 302 -2.16 -0.53 14.03
CA HIS A 302 -2.79 0.73 14.41
C HIS A 302 -2.70 0.97 15.93
N GLN A 303 -2.95 -0.04 16.75
CA GLN A 303 -2.79 0.06 18.21
C GLN A 303 -1.35 0.34 18.61
N ILE A 304 -0.37 -0.36 18.03
CA ILE A 304 1.06 -0.13 18.31
C ILE A 304 1.47 1.29 17.91
N ILE A 305 1.03 1.78 16.75
CA ILE A 305 1.31 3.15 16.31
C ILE A 305 0.70 4.16 17.30
N MET A 306 -0.54 3.95 17.73
CA MET A 306 -1.23 4.82 18.70
C MET A 306 -0.60 4.77 20.10
N ASP A 307 -0.05 3.62 20.51
CA ASP A 307 0.63 3.46 21.80
C ASP A 307 2.07 4.01 21.79
N GLN A 308 2.72 4.03 20.63
CA GLN A 308 4.06 4.59 20.44
C GLN A 308 4.06 6.11 20.26
N THR A 309 2.96 6.72 19.81
CA THR A 309 2.87 8.19 19.76
C THR A 309 2.64 8.75 21.17
N ASN A 310 3.37 9.82 21.53
CA ASN A 310 3.14 10.58 22.77
C ASN A 310 1.87 11.44 22.73
N ASP A 311 1.05 11.26 21.70
CA ASP A 311 -0.14 12.02 21.44
C ASP A 311 -1.30 11.45 22.25
N ILE A 312 -2.17 12.34 22.73
CA ILE A 312 -3.33 11.95 23.49
C ILE A 312 -4.56 12.13 22.61
N ILE A 313 -5.19 11.02 22.25
CA ILE A 313 -6.44 11.03 21.51
C ILE A 313 -7.58 11.15 22.51
N PHE A 314 -8.59 11.95 22.19
CA PHE A 314 -9.80 12.04 22.98
C PHE A 314 -11.06 12.01 22.13
N GLU A 315 -12.13 11.54 22.75
CA GLU A 315 -13.46 11.46 22.17
C GLU A 315 -14.46 12.08 23.12
N TRP A 316 -15.16 13.11 22.66
CA TRP A 316 -16.21 13.79 23.40
C TRP A 316 -17.58 13.38 22.87
N GLN A 317 -18.38 12.74 23.72
CA GLN A 317 -19.79 12.44 23.44
C GLN A 317 -20.63 13.66 23.82
N VAL A 318 -21.04 14.45 22.83
CA VAL A 318 -21.66 15.78 23.04
C VAL A 318 -22.97 15.65 23.84
N LYS A 319 -23.82 14.67 23.53
CA LYS A 319 -25.11 14.49 24.22
C LYS A 319 -24.98 14.01 25.67
N GLN A 320 -23.93 13.25 25.96
CA GLN A 320 -23.67 12.70 27.30
C GLN A 320 -22.75 13.61 28.12
N ASP A 321 -22.16 14.63 27.49
CA ASP A 321 -21.13 15.50 28.03
C ASP A 321 -19.97 14.74 28.70
N THR A 322 -19.52 13.66 28.03
CA THR A 322 -18.45 12.78 28.52
C THR A 322 -17.25 12.72 27.57
N LEU A 323 -16.05 12.77 28.14
CA LEU A 323 -14.77 12.68 27.43
C LEU A 323 -14.09 11.34 27.75
N THR A 324 -13.65 10.66 26.71
CA THR A 324 -12.77 9.49 26.79
C THR A 324 -11.41 9.88 26.26
N PHE A 325 -10.34 9.42 26.89
CA PHE A 325 -8.97 9.70 26.49
C PHE A 325 -8.22 8.38 26.22
N SER A 326 -7.22 8.43 25.35
CA SER A 326 -6.25 7.36 25.23
C SER A 326 -5.42 7.21 26.52
N PRO A 327 -4.81 6.03 26.78
CA PRO A 327 -4.03 5.77 27.99
C PRO A 327 -2.82 6.71 28.19
N ASN A 328 -2.42 7.46 27.17
CA ASN A 328 -1.25 8.32 27.19
C ASN A 328 -1.42 9.58 28.07
N TRP A 329 -2.65 9.97 28.42
CA TRP A 329 -2.89 11.13 29.29
C TRP A 329 -2.18 11.00 30.64
N GLU A 330 -2.43 9.89 31.34
CA GLU A 330 -1.93 9.70 32.70
C GLU A 330 -0.39 9.59 32.70
N LYS A 331 0.18 8.91 31.70
CA LYS A 331 1.63 8.85 31.50
C LYS A 331 2.26 10.25 31.35
N LYS A 332 1.56 11.17 30.67
CA LYS A 332 2.08 12.49 30.32
C LYS A 332 1.89 13.53 31.41
N PHE A 333 0.70 13.60 31.98
CA PHE A 333 0.34 14.63 32.97
C PHE A 333 0.41 14.13 34.42
N GLY A 334 0.40 12.81 34.64
CA GLY A 334 0.59 12.19 35.95
C GLY A 334 -0.67 12.13 36.83
N TYR A 335 -1.84 12.41 36.27
CA TYR A 335 -3.15 12.36 36.94
C TYR A 335 -4.26 11.99 35.95
N GLU A 336 -5.41 11.57 36.45
CA GLU A 336 -6.56 11.20 35.60
C GLU A 336 -7.26 12.43 35.00
N PRO A 337 -7.67 12.40 33.71
CA PRO A 337 -8.34 13.52 33.08
C PRO A 337 -9.77 13.71 33.59
N VAL A 338 -10.32 14.90 33.40
CA VAL A 338 -11.76 15.16 33.58
C VAL A 338 -12.54 14.45 32.48
N ARG A 339 -13.40 13.48 32.86
CA ARG A 339 -14.18 12.66 31.90
C ARG A 339 -15.67 12.98 31.83
N GLU A 340 -16.21 13.75 32.77
CA GLU A 340 -17.66 14.01 32.88
C GLU A 340 -17.92 15.50 33.14
N ASN A 341 -19.09 15.98 32.72
CA ASN A 341 -19.50 17.39 32.83
C ASN A 341 -18.47 18.33 32.23
N VAL A 342 -18.01 18.00 31.01
CA VAL A 342 -16.96 18.69 30.26
C VAL A 342 -17.22 20.19 30.21
N HIS A 343 -18.45 20.61 29.87
CA HIS A 343 -18.79 22.03 29.76
C HIS A 343 -18.58 22.82 31.06
N ALA A 344 -18.80 22.22 32.23
CA ALA A 344 -18.63 22.88 33.52
C ALA A 344 -17.21 22.69 34.09
N ARG A 345 -16.67 21.47 34.01
CA ARG A 345 -15.45 21.08 34.73
C ARG A 345 -14.15 21.35 33.99
N LEU A 346 -14.15 21.49 32.66
CA LEU A 346 -12.95 21.87 31.91
C LEU A 346 -12.63 23.37 32.01
N LEU A 347 -13.65 24.22 32.12
CA LEU A 347 -13.48 25.67 32.24
C LEU A 347 -13.01 26.09 33.64
N ASP A 348 -13.43 25.33 34.67
CA ASP A 348 -13.00 25.52 36.06
C ASP A 348 -11.85 24.56 36.44
N ASN A 349 -11.15 24.00 35.43
CA ASN A 349 -10.09 23.02 35.66
C ASN A 349 -8.84 23.69 36.26
N PRO A 350 -8.40 23.29 37.48
CA PRO A 350 -7.23 23.88 38.11
C PRO A 350 -5.92 23.59 37.37
N HIS A 351 -5.92 22.62 36.45
CA HIS A 351 -4.75 22.25 35.64
C HIS A 351 -4.68 22.99 34.30
N LEU A 352 -5.66 23.84 33.97
CA LEU A 352 -5.55 24.74 32.81
C LEU A 352 -4.95 26.07 33.27
N HIS A 353 -4.05 26.65 32.47
CA HIS A 353 -3.52 27.96 32.80
C HIS A 353 -4.64 29.03 32.80
N PRO A 354 -4.72 29.92 33.82
CA PRO A 354 -5.82 30.87 33.97
C PRO A 354 -6.08 31.76 32.74
N ASP A 355 -5.01 32.24 32.10
CA ASP A 355 -5.11 33.08 30.88
C ASP A 355 -5.69 32.34 29.67
N ASP A 356 -5.66 31.00 29.65
CA ASP A 356 -6.05 30.18 28.50
C ASP A 356 -7.53 29.72 28.61
N ALA A 357 -8.15 29.85 29.78
CA ALA A 357 -9.56 29.49 30.01
C ALA A 357 -10.56 30.25 29.11
N PRO A 358 -10.41 31.57 28.84
CA PRO A 358 -11.28 32.27 27.90
C PRO A 358 -11.15 31.75 26.47
N LEU A 359 -9.95 31.36 26.05
CA LEU A 359 -9.70 30.81 24.71
C LEU A 359 -10.38 29.45 24.55
N LEU A 360 -10.20 28.55 25.52
CA LEU A 360 -10.84 27.23 25.50
C LEU A 360 -12.37 27.35 25.46
N ARG A 361 -12.96 28.26 26.25
CA ARG A 361 -14.41 28.51 26.25
C ARG A 361 -14.92 28.87 24.87
N ARG A 362 -14.27 29.83 24.21
CA ARG A 362 -14.64 30.26 22.86
C ARG A 362 -14.58 29.09 21.87
N LYS A 363 -13.51 28.30 21.94
CA LYS A 363 -13.30 27.17 21.02
C LYS A 363 -14.30 26.03 21.22
N LEU A 364 -14.70 25.74 22.46
CA LEU A 364 -15.76 24.77 22.75
C LEU A 364 -17.14 25.22 22.24
N SER A 365 -17.44 26.51 22.28
CA SER A 365 -18.67 27.04 21.65
C SER A 365 -18.58 27.00 20.12
N ASP A 366 -17.46 27.43 19.55
CA ASP A 366 -17.26 27.51 18.10
C ASP A 366 -17.34 26.13 17.42
N ILE A 367 -16.84 25.05 18.06
CA ILE A 367 -16.90 23.68 17.50
C ILE A 367 -18.33 23.13 17.44
N LEU A 368 -19.20 23.53 18.38
CA LEU A 368 -20.59 23.07 18.43
C LEU A 368 -21.50 23.87 17.49
N GLU A 369 -21.24 25.18 17.35
CA GLU A 369 -22.19 26.11 16.71
C GLU A 369 -21.76 26.57 15.30
N ARG A 370 -20.46 26.54 14.97
CA ARG A 370 -19.93 27.24 13.79
C ARG A 370 -19.15 26.33 12.86
N GLU A 371 -17.99 25.86 13.29
CA GLU A 371 -17.03 25.17 12.44
C GLU A 371 -16.78 23.77 12.97
N PRO A 372 -16.87 22.73 12.14
CA PRO A 372 -16.68 21.36 12.58
C PRO A 372 -15.23 21.05 12.98
N TYR A 373 -14.26 21.92 12.70
CA TYR A 373 -12.86 21.77 13.10
C TYR A 373 -12.45 22.95 13.97
N GLN A 374 -11.78 22.68 15.10
CA GLN A 374 -11.17 23.72 15.94
C GLN A 374 -9.77 23.32 16.38
N GLU A 375 -8.94 24.34 16.53
CA GLU A 375 -7.55 24.23 16.99
C GLU A 375 -7.23 25.33 18.01
N ALA A 376 -6.52 24.95 19.07
CA ALA A 376 -6.07 25.85 20.13
C ALA A 376 -4.73 25.39 20.70
N GLU A 377 -3.88 26.35 21.08
CA GLU A 377 -2.68 26.09 21.86
C GLU A 377 -2.93 26.53 23.31
N LEU A 378 -2.81 25.59 24.24
CA LEU A 378 -3.20 25.75 25.63
C LEU A 378 -2.09 25.23 26.53
N ARG A 379 -1.88 25.88 27.68
CA ARG A 379 -0.96 25.41 28.71
C ARG A 379 -1.70 24.50 29.68
N ILE A 380 -1.27 23.23 29.73
CA ILE A 380 -1.80 22.22 30.64
C ILE A 380 -0.76 21.91 31.70
N GLN A 381 -1.16 21.99 32.96
CA GLN A 381 -0.31 21.75 34.11
C GLN A 381 -0.12 20.24 34.31
N LYS A 382 1.12 19.82 34.56
CA LYS A 382 1.45 18.49 35.06
C LYS A 382 1.22 18.39 36.56
N ARG A 383 1.18 17.16 37.09
CA ARG A 383 1.11 16.91 38.54
C ARG A 383 2.25 17.56 39.35
N ASP A 384 3.42 17.77 38.74
CA ASP A 384 4.57 18.43 39.37
C ASP A 384 4.44 19.97 39.47
N GLY A 385 3.36 20.53 38.94
CA GLY A 385 3.06 21.97 38.95
C GLY A 385 3.57 22.74 37.74
N GLY A 386 4.40 22.14 36.88
CA GLY A 386 4.90 22.77 35.66
C GLY A 386 3.89 22.71 34.52
N TYR A 387 3.86 23.75 33.68
CA TYR A 387 3.00 23.80 32.49
C TYR A 387 3.71 23.24 31.25
N LEU A 388 2.95 22.55 30.40
CA LEU A 388 3.34 22.16 29.05
C LEU A 388 2.46 22.89 28.05
N TRP A 389 3.07 23.38 26.97
CA TRP A 389 2.31 23.84 25.82
C TRP A 389 1.76 22.65 25.05
N CYS A 390 0.44 22.63 24.89
CA CYS A 390 -0.26 21.58 24.18
C CYS A 390 -1.12 22.17 23.07
N ARG A 391 -1.05 21.56 21.89
CA ARG A 391 -1.92 21.90 20.76
C ARG A 391 -3.07 20.91 20.72
N VAL A 392 -4.28 21.42 20.92
CA VAL A 392 -5.51 20.65 20.92
C VAL A 392 -6.22 20.85 19.59
N ARG A 393 -6.48 19.76 18.88
CA ARG A 393 -7.25 19.75 17.63
C ARG A 393 -8.46 18.86 17.80
N ALA A 394 -9.63 19.32 17.37
CA ALA A 394 -10.85 18.53 17.47
C ALA A 394 -11.74 18.73 16.25
N THR A 395 -12.37 17.63 15.83
CA THR A 395 -13.33 17.61 14.72
C THR A 395 -14.67 17.04 15.20
N LEU A 396 -15.75 17.78 14.97
CA LEU A 396 -17.12 17.39 15.26
C LEU A 396 -17.69 16.47 14.17
N GLN A 397 -18.26 15.35 14.60
CA GLN A 397 -19.05 14.42 13.82
C GLN A 397 -20.53 14.58 14.18
N LYS A 398 -21.35 14.70 13.14
CA LYS A 398 -22.81 14.82 13.25
C LYS A 398 -23.46 13.44 13.06
N ASP A 399 -24.61 13.22 13.69
CA ASP A 399 -25.41 12.02 13.47
C ASP A 399 -26.19 12.09 12.13
N ARG A 400 -26.93 11.03 11.81
CA ARG A 400 -27.76 10.95 10.59
C ARG A 400 -28.86 12.03 10.52
N ALA A 401 -29.21 12.65 11.64
CA ALA A 401 -30.17 13.75 11.68
C ALA A 401 -29.51 15.13 11.50
N GLY A 402 -28.17 15.17 11.37
CA GLY A 402 -27.40 16.41 11.22
C GLY A 402 -27.05 17.09 12.55
N GLU A 403 -27.36 16.45 13.69
CA GLU A 403 -27.11 17.00 15.02
C GLU A 403 -25.70 16.63 15.53
N PRO A 404 -25.04 17.51 16.30
CA PRO A 404 -23.77 17.21 16.97
C PRO A 404 -23.86 15.92 17.80
N ALA A 405 -23.07 14.90 17.42
CA ALA A 405 -23.09 13.61 18.10
C ALA A 405 -21.82 13.39 18.92
N LYS A 406 -20.66 13.55 18.28
CA LYS A 406 -19.36 13.21 18.84
C LYS A 406 -18.29 14.15 18.31
N ALA A 407 -17.34 14.60 19.13
CA ALA A 407 -16.12 15.23 18.64
C ALA A 407 -14.92 14.32 18.90
N VAL A 408 -14.05 14.16 17.92
CA VAL A 408 -12.81 13.39 18.04
C VAL A 408 -11.64 14.33 17.89
N GLY A 409 -10.67 14.24 18.78
CA GLY A 409 -9.54 15.16 18.80
C GLY A 409 -8.25 14.54 19.29
N VAL A 410 -7.18 15.32 19.14
CA VAL A 410 -5.82 14.98 19.56
C VAL A 410 -5.21 16.14 20.33
N ILE A 411 -4.41 15.81 21.34
CA ILE A 411 -3.60 16.74 22.13
C ILE A 411 -2.14 16.39 21.84
N LEU A 412 -1.46 17.33 21.20
CA LEU A 412 -0.05 17.25 20.85
C LEU A 412 0.76 18.09 21.84
N ASP A 413 1.96 17.64 22.18
CA ASP A 413 2.90 18.41 22.99
C ASP A 413 3.84 19.21 22.11
N ILE A 414 3.79 20.52 22.26
CA ILE A 414 4.55 21.48 21.48
C ILE A 414 5.48 22.30 22.37
N ASP A 415 5.76 21.85 23.60
CA ASP A 415 6.58 22.59 24.55
C ASP A 415 8.03 22.72 24.06
N ALA A 416 8.59 21.67 23.47
CA ALA A 416 9.91 21.72 22.84
C ALA A 416 9.95 22.75 21.70
N GLU A 417 8.97 22.71 20.78
CA GLU A 417 8.83 23.65 19.67
C GLU A 417 8.73 25.09 20.17
N LYS A 418 7.88 25.34 21.19
CA LYS A 418 7.68 26.67 21.77
C LYS A 418 8.92 27.19 22.46
N ARG A 419 9.63 26.36 23.23
CA ARG A 419 10.88 26.75 23.89
C ARG A 419 12.01 26.98 22.91
N GLU A 420 12.05 26.24 21.82
CA GLU A 420 13.02 26.45 20.76
C GLU A 420 12.73 27.74 19.99
N ALA A 421 11.48 27.98 19.57
CA ALA A 421 11.07 29.23 18.95
C ALA A 421 11.36 30.44 19.85
N GLN A 422 11.10 30.34 21.15
CA GLN A 422 11.42 31.38 22.13
C GLN A 422 12.94 31.62 22.23
N ARG A 423 13.75 30.55 22.29
CA ARG A 423 15.22 30.65 22.31
C ARG A 423 15.78 31.24 21.02
N MET A 424 15.22 30.87 19.86
CA MET A 424 15.58 31.44 18.56
C MET A 424 15.27 32.93 18.52
N ARG A 425 14.10 33.34 19.02
CA ARG A 425 13.71 34.75 19.12
C ARG A 425 14.65 35.53 20.05
N GLU A 426 14.95 34.99 21.22
CA GLU A 426 15.89 35.60 22.17
C GLU A 426 17.29 35.74 21.57
N ARG A 427 17.78 34.76 20.80
CA ARG A 427 19.05 34.87 20.06
C ARG A 427 18.99 35.91 18.94
N ALA A 428 17.87 35.97 18.21
CA ALA A 428 17.67 36.93 17.13
C ALA A 428 17.57 38.39 17.63
N GLU A 429 17.22 38.60 18.90
CA GLU A 429 17.13 39.92 19.53
C GLU A 429 18.47 40.40 20.13
N ARG A 430 19.48 39.52 20.20
CA ARG A 430 20.74 39.77 20.93
C ARG A 430 21.95 39.81 19.99
N ASP A 431 23.00 40.52 20.39
CA ASP A 431 24.32 40.46 19.79
C ASP A 431 25.02 39.15 20.22
N THR A 432 25.51 38.38 19.26
CA THR A 432 26.03 37.02 19.48
C THR A 432 27.30 36.99 20.33
N LEU A 433 28.10 38.06 20.31
CA LEU A 433 29.35 38.15 21.05
C LEU A 433 29.15 38.66 22.48
N THR A 434 28.29 39.67 22.67
CA THR A 434 28.19 40.40 23.94
C THR A 434 26.93 40.08 24.75
N GLY A 435 25.91 39.48 24.13
CA GLY A 435 24.62 39.21 24.79
C GLY A 435 23.78 40.47 25.10
N LEU A 436 24.22 41.65 24.66
CA LEU A 436 23.41 42.87 24.66
C LEU A 436 22.34 42.81 23.56
N TYR A 437 21.40 43.77 23.52
CA TYR A 437 20.51 43.86 22.36
C TYR A 437 21.30 44.21 21.10
N ASN A 438 20.96 43.59 19.97
CA ASN A 438 21.54 43.99 18.70
C ASN A 438 20.93 45.32 18.22
N LYS A 439 21.53 45.91 17.17
CA LYS A 439 21.12 47.19 16.60
C LYS A 439 19.61 47.32 16.38
N GLY A 440 19.00 46.38 15.64
CA GLY A 440 17.58 46.44 15.31
C GLY A 440 16.68 46.37 16.54
N THR A 441 17.06 45.54 17.52
CA THR A 441 16.29 45.40 18.77
C THR A 441 16.45 46.62 19.68
N MET A 442 17.66 47.18 19.77
CA MET A 442 17.93 48.41 20.51
C MET A 442 17.11 49.58 19.97
N GLU A 443 17.10 49.77 18.65
CA GLU A 443 16.32 50.80 17.96
C GLU A 443 14.82 50.65 18.25
N ALA A 444 14.25 49.45 18.01
CA ALA A 444 12.83 49.21 18.22
C ALA A 444 12.40 49.41 19.69
N LYS A 445 13.20 48.93 20.66
CA LYS A 445 12.91 49.12 22.09
C LYS A 445 13.08 50.57 22.52
N ALA A 446 14.08 51.28 21.98
CA ALA A 446 14.32 52.68 22.27
C ALA A 446 13.17 53.55 21.74
N ASP A 447 12.74 53.37 20.50
CA ASP A 447 11.60 54.09 19.93
C ASP A 447 10.31 53.84 20.71
N HIS A 448 10.03 52.59 21.07
CA HIS A 448 8.88 52.27 21.92
C HIS A 448 8.98 52.95 23.29
N ALA A 449 10.16 52.98 23.89
CA ALA A 449 10.39 53.62 25.19
C ALA A 449 10.24 55.15 25.12
N LEU A 450 10.74 55.78 24.05
CA LEU A 450 10.64 57.22 23.80
C LEU A 450 9.19 57.64 23.51
N GLY A 451 8.46 56.86 22.69
CA GLY A 451 7.05 57.10 22.39
C GLY A 451 6.12 56.93 23.60
N ALA A 452 6.55 56.15 24.60
CA ALA A 452 5.82 55.93 25.84
C ALA A 452 6.19 56.91 26.98
N LEU A 453 6.97 57.96 26.72
CA LEU A 453 7.34 58.98 27.72
C LEU A 453 6.12 59.83 28.13
N MET A 454 5.92 60.00 29.44
CA MET A 454 4.89 60.90 29.95
C MET A 454 5.38 62.37 29.97
N PRO A 455 4.48 63.38 29.97
CA PRO A 455 4.88 64.77 30.09
C PRO A 455 5.71 65.04 31.35
N GLY A 456 6.94 65.52 31.19
CA GLY A 456 7.89 65.77 32.27
C GLY A 456 8.86 64.60 32.56
N GLU A 457 8.70 63.46 31.90
CA GLU A 457 9.75 62.43 31.84
C GLU A 457 10.78 62.77 30.76
N ASN A 458 12.04 62.50 31.05
CA ASN A 458 13.14 62.65 30.12
C ASN A 458 13.81 61.29 29.88
N ALA A 459 14.46 61.16 28.74
CA ALA A 459 15.36 60.05 28.44
C ALA A 459 16.70 60.57 27.95
N VAL A 460 17.75 59.76 28.09
CA VAL A 460 19.10 60.13 27.63
C VAL A 460 19.70 58.96 26.89
N LEU A 461 20.16 59.23 25.67
CA LEU A 461 20.92 58.28 24.86
C LEU A 461 22.42 58.55 25.06
N LEU A 462 23.15 57.53 25.50
CA LEU A 462 24.60 57.51 25.56
C LEU A 462 25.11 56.63 24.41
N MET A 463 25.97 57.19 23.58
CA MET A 463 26.75 56.47 22.57
C MET A 463 28.18 56.31 23.09
N ILE A 464 28.66 55.08 23.20
CA ILE A 464 29.95 54.74 23.78
C ILE A 464 30.76 54.02 22.71
N ASP A 465 31.97 54.49 22.44
CA ASP A 465 32.86 53.91 21.44
C ASP A 465 34.25 53.70 22.04
N ILE A 466 34.83 52.52 21.83
CA ILE A 466 36.15 52.18 22.37
C ILE A 466 37.23 52.88 21.53
N ASP A 467 38.03 53.72 22.18
CA ASP A 467 39.06 54.48 21.51
C ASP A 467 40.16 53.56 20.95
N ASN A 468 40.47 53.73 19.67
CA ASN A 468 41.54 52.99 18.98
C ASN A 468 41.36 51.46 19.02
N PHE A 469 40.14 50.93 19.08
CA PHE A 469 39.91 49.49 19.18
C PHE A 469 40.60 48.69 18.06
N LYS A 470 40.71 49.25 16.85
CA LYS A 470 41.50 48.65 15.77
C LYS A 470 42.96 48.38 16.17
N GLN A 471 43.62 49.33 16.83
CA GLN A 471 45.00 49.14 17.30
C GLN A 471 45.08 48.09 18.41
N VAL A 472 44.03 47.98 19.23
CA VAL A 472 43.90 46.93 20.24
C VAL A 472 43.80 45.55 19.57
N ASN A 473 42.98 45.40 18.54
CA ASN A 473 42.87 44.18 17.74
C ASN A 473 44.16 43.85 17.00
N ASP A 474 44.83 44.85 16.42
CA ASP A 474 46.09 44.66 15.69
C ASP A 474 47.22 44.23 16.65
N PHE A 475 47.19 44.67 17.92
CA PHE A 475 48.22 44.36 18.92
C PHE A 475 47.97 43.05 19.68
N TYR A 476 46.72 42.81 20.12
CA TYR A 476 46.37 41.65 20.96
C TYR A 476 45.68 40.50 20.19
N GLY A 477 45.34 40.72 18.92
CA GLY A 477 44.58 39.79 18.08
C GLY A 477 43.07 39.90 18.26
N HIS A 478 42.31 39.55 17.22
CA HIS A 478 40.84 39.64 17.20
C HIS A 478 40.16 38.86 18.33
N LEU A 479 40.63 37.66 18.66
CA LEU A 479 40.08 36.86 19.77
C LEU A 479 40.21 37.58 21.13
N SER A 480 41.31 38.31 21.35
CA SER A 480 41.49 39.11 22.56
C SER A 480 40.59 40.34 22.54
N GLY A 481 40.39 40.96 21.37
CA GLY A 481 39.42 42.02 21.16
C GLY A 481 38.00 41.60 21.48
N ASP A 482 37.61 40.39 21.07
CA ASP A 482 36.31 39.80 21.36
C ASP A 482 36.09 39.62 22.86
N VAL A 483 37.10 39.10 23.58
CA VAL A 483 37.06 39.00 25.05
C VAL A 483 36.92 40.38 25.70
N MET A 484 37.60 41.40 25.18
CA MET A 484 37.48 42.77 25.69
C MET A 484 36.09 43.36 25.45
N LEU A 485 35.46 43.10 24.30
CA LEU A 485 34.10 43.52 24.00
C LEU A 485 33.08 42.84 24.91
N THR A 486 33.24 41.53 25.17
CA THR A 486 32.37 40.80 26.09
C THR A 486 32.51 41.31 27.53
N GLU A 487 33.74 41.60 28.00
CA GLU A 487 33.94 42.14 29.35
C GLU A 487 33.43 43.58 29.47
N ALA A 488 33.61 44.40 28.43
CA ALA A 488 33.04 45.75 28.36
C ALA A 488 31.51 45.71 28.44
N ALA A 489 30.87 44.79 27.71
CA ALA A 489 29.43 44.59 27.75
C ALA A 489 28.93 44.17 29.14
N ARG A 490 29.62 43.21 29.78
CA ARG A 490 29.29 42.74 31.13
C ARG A 490 29.38 43.87 32.15
N MET A 491 30.46 44.64 32.08
CA MET A 491 30.66 45.84 32.91
C MET A 491 29.53 46.85 32.70
N LEU A 492 29.14 47.14 31.46
CA LEU A 492 28.01 48.04 31.19
C LEU A 492 26.71 47.48 31.78
N GLN A 493 26.43 46.19 31.64
CA GLN A 493 25.23 45.56 32.25
C GLN A 493 25.19 45.72 33.78
N ASP A 494 26.34 45.60 34.46
CA ASP A 494 26.43 45.76 35.91
C ASP A 494 26.26 47.22 36.36
N MET A 495 26.60 48.18 35.49
CA MET A 495 26.55 49.61 35.79
C MET A 495 25.17 50.26 35.60
N PHE A 496 24.32 49.66 34.76
CA PHE A 496 23.00 50.15 34.40
C PHE A 496 21.89 49.24 34.96
N ARG A 497 20.66 49.74 35.04
CA ARG A 497 19.54 48.98 35.62
C ARG A 497 18.94 48.05 34.58
N ALA A 498 18.25 47.00 35.04
CA ALA A 498 17.48 46.12 34.17
C ALA A 498 16.36 46.83 33.36
N SER A 499 15.94 48.03 33.79
CA SER A 499 15.00 48.89 33.07
C SER A 499 15.63 49.74 31.97
N ASP A 500 16.96 49.91 31.99
CA ASP A 500 17.69 50.64 30.98
C ASP A 500 17.89 49.74 29.76
N ILE A 501 17.94 50.33 28.56
CA ILE A 501 18.07 49.55 27.31
C ILE A 501 19.53 49.66 26.85
N LEU A 502 20.23 48.53 26.82
CA LEU A 502 21.62 48.44 26.41
C LEU A 502 21.72 47.64 25.11
N GLY A 503 22.43 48.18 24.12
CA GLY A 503 22.68 47.50 22.86
C GLY A 503 24.11 47.68 22.38
N ARG A 504 24.56 46.75 21.52
CA ARG A 504 25.77 46.90 20.71
C ARG A 504 25.35 47.14 19.26
N ILE A 505 25.76 48.28 18.70
CA ILE A 505 25.28 48.74 17.39
C ILE A 505 26.15 48.17 16.25
N GLY A 506 27.44 48.00 16.51
CA GLY A 506 28.39 47.38 15.59
C GLY A 506 29.82 47.61 16.05
N GLY A 507 30.74 46.70 15.72
CA GLY A 507 32.16 46.83 16.07
C GLY A 507 32.39 47.06 17.57
N ASP A 508 32.90 48.23 17.90
CA ASP A 508 33.24 48.74 19.23
C ASP A 508 32.23 49.75 19.81
N GLU A 509 31.07 49.90 19.16
CA GLU A 509 30.04 50.87 19.53
C GLU A 509 28.93 50.24 20.39
N PHE A 510 28.71 50.84 21.55
CA PHE A 510 27.66 50.49 22.51
C PHE A 510 26.71 51.67 22.72
N THR A 511 25.44 51.38 22.90
CA THR A 511 24.41 52.39 23.15
C THR A 511 23.63 52.06 24.40
N VAL A 512 23.36 53.07 25.21
CA VAL A 512 22.53 52.96 26.42
C VAL A 512 21.45 54.01 26.40
N LEU A 513 20.18 53.60 26.55
CA LEU A 513 19.06 54.51 26.77
C LEU A 513 18.64 54.47 28.24
N LEU A 514 18.83 55.61 28.91
CA LEU A 514 18.36 55.85 30.28
C LEU A 514 16.97 56.47 30.24
N ARG A 515 16.03 55.95 31.04
CA ARG A 515 14.68 56.51 31.17
C ARG A 515 14.40 56.96 32.60
N GLY A 516 13.77 58.13 32.74
CA GLY A 516 13.16 58.58 34.00
C GLY A 516 13.45 60.03 34.35
N SER A 517 12.71 60.56 35.33
CA SER A 517 12.75 61.97 35.75
C SER A 517 14.13 62.49 36.19
N GLY A 518 15.06 61.61 36.56
CA GLY A 518 16.45 61.95 36.92
C GLY A 518 17.50 61.67 35.84
N ALA A 519 17.12 61.11 34.68
CA ALA A 519 18.06 60.62 33.66
C ALA A 519 19.03 61.72 33.18
N GLN A 520 18.52 62.93 32.94
CA GLN A 520 19.31 64.07 32.51
C GLN A 520 20.36 64.51 33.57
N ALA A 521 19.98 64.48 34.85
CA ALA A 521 20.83 64.91 35.96
C ALA A 521 21.96 63.91 36.28
N ILE A 522 21.78 62.63 35.93
CA ILE A 522 22.77 61.57 36.20
C ILE A 522 23.60 61.21 34.98
N ALA A 523 23.20 61.60 33.77
CA ALA A 523 23.85 61.22 32.52
C ALA A 523 25.35 61.51 32.50
N GLY A 524 25.76 62.73 32.90
CA GLY A 524 27.19 63.09 32.93
C GLY A 524 27.98 62.29 33.95
N ARG A 525 27.38 62.01 35.12
CA ARG A 525 28.00 61.15 36.14
C ARG A 525 28.15 59.72 35.64
N LYS A 526 27.12 59.17 35.01
CA LYS A 526 27.14 57.82 34.42
C LYS A 526 28.15 57.71 33.27
N ALA A 527 28.24 58.72 32.42
CA ALA A 527 29.26 58.78 31.39
C ALA A 527 30.68 58.78 32.00
N GLN A 528 30.91 59.57 33.05
CA GLN A 528 32.20 59.54 33.76
C GLN A 528 32.49 58.18 34.42
N GLU A 529 31.49 57.56 35.05
CA GLU A 529 31.63 56.21 35.61
C GLU A 529 32.04 55.20 34.52
N VAL A 530 31.46 55.32 33.31
CA VAL A 530 31.80 54.47 32.15
C VAL A 530 33.25 54.70 31.73
N LEU A 531 33.67 55.95 31.53
CA LEU A 531 35.07 56.28 31.20
C LEU A 531 36.06 55.69 32.20
N ASP A 532 35.80 55.89 33.50
CA ASP A 532 36.64 55.41 34.58
C ASP A 532 36.69 53.87 34.62
N ALA A 533 35.60 53.20 34.26
CA ALA A 533 35.52 51.75 34.24
C ALA A 533 36.28 51.17 33.05
N PHE A 534 36.14 51.74 31.84
CA PHE A 534 36.93 51.36 30.67
C PHE A 534 38.44 51.55 30.92
N ALA A 535 38.84 52.66 31.53
CA ALA A 535 40.25 52.91 31.89
C ALA A 535 40.84 51.90 32.88
N ARG A 536 40.01 51.14 33.61
CA ARG A 536 40.43 50.11 34.58
C ARG A 536 40.42 48.68 34.03
N LEU A 537 39.83 48.43 32.85
CA LEU A 537 39.67 47.08 32.30
C LEU A 537 41.01 46.40 31.95
N LEU A 538 42.10 47.16 31.76
CA LEU A 538 43.46 46.64 31.54
C LEU A 538 44.49 47.39 32.40
N PRO A 539 45.29 46.69 33.24
CA PRO A 539 46.46 47.30 33.86
C PRO A 539 47.49 47.66 32.78
N ALA A 540 48.05 48.87 32.82
CA ALA A 540 49.17 49.32 31.98
C ALA A 540 50.50 48.60 32.31
N GLN A 541 50.49 47.27 32.36
CA GLN A 541 51.67 46.43 32.58
C GLN A 541 52.14 45.93 31.21
N GLY A 542 53.07 46.65 30.58
CA GLY A 542 53.80 46.14 29.39
C GLY A 542 53.73 46.96 28.10
N GLY A 543 53.52 48.28 28.14
CA GLY A 543 53.72 49.15 26.96
C GLY A 543 52.73 48.96 25.79
N GLY A 544 51.62 48.25 26.02
CA GLY A 544 50.53 48.12 25.04
C GLY A 544 49.63 49.37 24.95
N PRO A 545 48.73 49.43 23.94
CA PRO A 545 47.81 50.56 23.74
C PRO A 545 46.87 50.76 24.93
N VAL A 546 46.59 52.03 25.28
CA VAL A 546 45.68 52.41 26.37
C VAL A 546 44.24 52.09 25.95
N PHE A 547 43.54 51.34 26.81
CA PHE A 547 42.12 51.04 26.62
C PHE A 547 41.27 52.14 27.27
N SER A 548 40.57 52.91 26.44
CA SER A 548 39.64 53.96 26.87
C SER A 548 38.41 53.97 25.97
N CYS A 549 37.39 54.75 26.33
CA CYS A 549 36.26 54.98 25.46
C CYS A 549 35.93 56.46 25.38
N SER A 550 35.25 56.87 24.32
CA SER A 550 34.63 58.19 24.21
C SER A 550 33.12 58.06 24.30
N VAL A 551 32.43 59.05 24.89
CA VAL A 551 30.98 59.00 25.08
C VAL A 551 30.27 60.24 24.50
N GLY A 552 29.33 60.04 23.60
CA GLY A 552 28.42 61.07 23.10
C GLY A 552 27.07 61.00 23.79
N ILE A 553 26.50 62.14 24.19
CA ILE A 553 25.26 62.18 24.96
C ILE A 553 24.22 63.08 24.27
N ALA A 554 23.02 62.55 24.04
CA ALA A 554 21.85 63.29 23.55
C ALA A 554 20.64 63.06 24.46
N GLN A 555 19.79 64.08 24.59
CA GLN A 555 18.72 64.12 25.59
C GLN A 555 17.35 64.21 24.92
N ALA A 556 16.38 63.40 25.34
CA ALA A 556 14.98 63.54 24.95
C ALA A 556 14.18 64.23 26.07
N PRO A 557 13.29 65.18 25.73
CA PRO A 557 12.87 65.57 24.37
C PRO A 557 13.72 66.69 23.72
N GLN A 558 14.71 67.25 24.43
CA GLN A 558 15.44 68.46 24.00
C GLN A 558 16.18 68.32 22.65
N ASP A 559 16.87 67.21 22.46
CA ASP A 559 17.66 66.88 21.29
C ASP A 559 16.87 65.98 20.31
N GLY A 560 15.73 65.43 20.69
CA GLY A 560 14.92 64.59 19.80
C GLY A 560 13.89 63.77 20.56
N THR A 561 12.90 63.26 19.82
CA THR A 561 11.80 62.44 20.38
C THR A 561 11.78 61.01 19.86
N ASP A 562 12.62 60.70 18.87
CA ASP A 562 12.80 59.38 18.25
C ASP A 562 14.28 58.95 18.34
N TYR A 563 14.52 57.64 18.24
CA TYR A 563 15.84 57.05 18.38
C TYR A 563 16.81 57.58 17.32
N LEU A 564 16.41 57.64 16.06
CA LEU A 564 17.27 58.03 14.94
C LEU A 564 17.80 59.48 15.10
N THR A 565 16.95 60.41 15.53
CA THR A 565 17.34 61.79 15.79
C THR A 565 18.31 61.90 16.96
N LEU A 566 18.05 61.20 18.07
CA LEU A 566 18.97 61.16 19.21
C LEU A 566 20.28 60.49 18.85
N TYR A 567 20.26 59.42 18.07
CA TYR A 567 21.42 58.69 17.59
C TYR A 567 22.37 59.62 16.82
N LYS A 568 21.86 60.34 15.80
CA LYS A 568 22.66 61.28 15.00
C LYS A 568 23.30 62.39 15.84
N LYS A 569 22.60 62.86 16.87
CA LYS A 569 23.10 63.93 17.76
C LYS A 569 24.10 63.40 18.79
N ALA A 570 23.87 62.21 19.32
CA ALA A 570 24.80 61.52 20.20
C ALA A 570 26.10 61.18 19.44
N ASP A 571 26.01 60.76 18.19
CA ASP A 571 27.16 60.51 17.31
C ASP A 571 27.97 61.80 17.03
N ALA A 572 27.30 62.91 16.70
CA ALA A 572 27.97 64.20 16.55
C ALA A 572 28.67 64.66 17.85
N ALA A 573 28.08 64.38 19.00
CA ALA A 573 28.69 64.65 20.30
C ALA A 573 29.88 63.70 20.58
N LEU A 574 29.77 62.42 20.23
CA LEU A 574 30.84 61.43 20.32
C LEU A 574 32.05 61.83 19.47
N TYR A 575 31.83 62.26 18.23
CA TYR A 575 32.89 62.77 17.36
C TYR A 575 33.63 63.96 18.00
N ARG A 576 32.89 64.89 18.62
CA ARG A 576 33.49 66.00 19.36
C ARG A 576 34.32 65.52 20.55
N ALA A 577 33.85 64.53 21.31
CA ALA A 577 34.61 63.92 22.38
C ALA A 577 35.93 63.30 21.87
N LYS A 578 35.89 62.57 20.73
CA LYS A 578 37.10 62.03 20.10
C LYS A 578 38.08 63.12 19.65
N MET A 579 37.58 64.24 19.12
CA MET A 579 38.41 65.39 18.70
C MET A 579 39.02 66.18 19.88
N GLN A 580 38.44 66.08 21.08
CA GLN A 580 38.94 66.72 22.30
C GLN A 580 40.06 65.93 23.00
N GLY A 581 40.59 64.89 22.35
CA GLY A 581 41.69 64.08 22.87
C GLY A 581 41.29 62.70 23.37
N LYS A 582 40.05 62.25 23.09
CA LYS A 582 39.52 60.92 23.48
C LYS A 582 39.40 60.74 25.00
N ASN A 583 38.98 59.56 25.47
CA ASN A 583 38.78 59.26 26.89
C ASN A 583 37.97 60.35 27.64
N THR A 584 36.90 60.82 27.00
CA THR A 584 36.07 61.92 27.51
C THR A 584 34.64 61.75 27.04
N TYR A 585 33.73 62.56 27.59
CA TYR A 585 32.34 62.61 27.14
C TYR A 585 31.96 64.01 26.67
N ALA A 586 30.98 64.10 25.79
CA ALA A 586 30.41 65.37 25.36
C ALA A 586 28.88 65.28 25.26
N PHE A 587 28.21 66.32 25.75
CA PHE A 587 26.79 66.54 25.45
C PHE A 587 26.66 67.19 24.07
N TYR A 588 25.61 66.84 23.35
CA TYR A 588 25.23 67.53 22.12
C TYR A 588 24.96 69.01 22.42
N THR A 589 25.54 69.91 21.61
CA THR A 589 25.25 71.35 21.65
C THR A 589 25.19 71.93 20.24
N GLN A 590 24.30 72.89 20.01
CA GLN A 590 24.02 73.53 18.71
C GLN A 590 25.09 74.52 18.20
N LEU A 591 26.30 74.55 18.75
CA LEU A 591 27.33 75.51 18.32
C LEU A 591 27.80 75.25 16.86
N PRO A 592 27.93 76.28 16.00
CA PRO A 592 28.39 76.14 14.62
C PRO A 592 29.85 75.67 14.57
N LEU A 593 30.14 74.67 13.75
CA LEU A 593 31.49 74.28 13.35
C LEU A 593 32.00 75.23 12.26
N GLU A 594 32.40 76.45 12.62
CA GLU A 594 33.09 77.37 11.70
C GLU A 594 34.59 77.36 11.99
N GLY A 595 35.42 76.99 10.99
CA GLY A 595 36.86 77.33 10.97
C GLY A 595 37.87 76.21 10.69
N LEU A 596 37.46 74.98 10.42
CA LEU A 596 38.36 73.93 9.91
C LEU A 596 37.65 73.29 8.71
N GLY A 597 38.40 73.02 7.63
CA GLY A 597 37.88 72.66 6.31
C GLY A 597 36.68 71.71 6.34
N ALA A 598 35.75 71.94 5.41
CA ALA A 598 34.52 71.16 5.22
C ALA A 598 34.75 69.67 5.53
N PRO A 599 33.84 69.02 6.28
CA PRO A 599 34.01 67.63 6.62
C PRO A 599 34.11 66.83 5.32
N THR A 600 35.28 66.24 5.07
CA THR A 600 35.28 64.90 4.47
C THR A 600 34.48 64.08 5.48
N GLN A 601 33.22 63.82 5.13
CA GLN A 601 32.42 62.82 5.82
C GLN A 601 33.34 61.62 6.02
N SER A 602 33.56 61.23 7.28
CA SER A 602 33.77 59.82 7.54
C SER A 602 32.69 59.09 6.76
N THR A 603 33.09 58.15 5.90
CA THR A 603 32.34 57.52 4.83
C THR A 603 31.12 56.74 5.33
N VAL A 604 30.11 57.45 5.83
CA VAL A 604 28.82 56.94 6.26
C VAL A 604 27.77 58.01 5.96
N GLY A 605 26.99 57.80 4.90
CA GLY A 605 25.79 58.59 4.61
C GLY A 605 25.91 59.59 3.45
N GLN A 606 26.03 59.10 2.22
CA GLN A 606 25.16 59.61 1.17
C GLN A 606 23.82 58.85 1.28
N THR A 607 22.78 59.56 1.71
CA THR A 607 21.40 59.13 1.51
C THR A 607 21.09 59.15 0.02
N ILE A 608 20.96 57.97 -0.56
CA ILE A 608 20.17 57.74 -1.78
C ILE A 608 18.83 57.19 -1.31
N ASP A 609 17.76 57.85 -1.73
CA ASP A 609 16.36 57.48 -1.51
C ASP A 609 16.11 55.99 -1.79
N SER A 610 15.93 55.17 -0.75
CA SER A 610 15.12 53.94 -0.77
C SER A 610 15.20 53.19 0.56
N GLU A 611 14.73 53.77 1.67
CA GLU A 611 14.56 52.97 2.89
C GLU A 611 13.52 53.57 3.86
N LEU A 612 12.26 53.51 3.44
CA LEU A 612 11.12 53.40 4.35
C LEU A 612 10.81 51.89 4.50
N GLY A 613 11.39 51.26 5.51
CA GLY A 613 10.94 49.97 6.06
C GLY A 613 11.74 48.73 5.65
N THR A 614 12.84 48.42 6.34
CA THR A 614 13.55 47.13 6.15
C THR A 614 14.14 46.50 7.43
N GLY A 615 13.74 46.96 8.62
CA GLY A 615 14.11 46.26 9.89
C GLY A 615 13.42 44.90 10.08
N VAL A 616 12.31 44.65 9.36
CA VAL A 616 11.59 43.36 9.32
C VAL A 616 12.10 42.44 8.19
N MET A 617 13.10 42.88 7.41
CA MET A 617 13.46 42.28 6.10
C MET A 617 14.83 41.56 6.06
N ARG A 618 15.48 41.28 7.21
CA ARG A 618 16.70 40.44 7.21
C ARG A 618 16.41 38.95 7.03
N SER A 619 15.31 38.49 7.59
CA SER A 619 14.82 37.13 7.37
C SER A 619 14.09 37.00 6.04
N SER A 620 13.53 38.09 5.49
CA SER A 620 12.67 38.00 4.31
C SER A 620 13.40 37.66 3.01
N LEU A 621 14.61 38.19 2.72
CA LEU A 621 15.25 37.91 1.42
C LEU A 621 15.73 36.46 1.32
N ALA A 622 16.44 35.97 2.33
CA ALA A 622 16.90 34.58 2.36
C ALA A 622 15.73 33.60 2.43
N GLU A 623 14.69 33.89 3.25
CA GLU A 623 13.45 33.09 3.27
C GLU A 623 12.72 33.13 1.92
N TYR A 624 12.68 34.28 1.25
CA TYR A 624 12.02 34.44 -0.04
C TYR A 624 12.76 33.70 -1.15
N VAL A 625 14.09 33.78 -1.19
CA VAL A 625 14.93 32.99 -2.11
C VAL A 625 14.75 31.50 -1.85
N PHE A 626 14.77 31.08 -0.58
CA PHE A 626 14.48 29.70 -0.19
C PHE A 626 13.09 29.29 -0.67
N HIS A 627 12.06 30.12 -0.49
CA HIS A 627 10.69 29.81 -0.90
C HIS A 627 10.54 29.65 -2.41
N ILE A 628 11.15 30.54 -3.20
CA ILE A 628 11.16 30.46 -4.67
C ILE A 628 11.81 29.14 -5.12
N LEU A 629 12.98 28.80 -4.57
CA LEU A 629 13.71 27.60 -4.96
C LEU A 629 13.05 26.32 -4.44
N TYR A 630 12.43 26.36 -3.26
CA TYR A 630 11.72 25.23 -2.66
C TYR A 630 10.42 24.90 -3.38
N GLN A 631 9.67 25.92 -3.82
CA GLN A 631 8.41 25.75 -4.54
C GLN A 631 8.59 25.51 -6.05
N SER A 632 9.77 25.76 -6.61
CA SER A 632 10.01 25.54 -8.03
C SER A 632 10.20 24.06 -8.35
N ASP A 633 9.43 23.56 -9.32
CA ASP A 633 9.65 22.23 -9.91
C ASP A 633 10.94 22.17 -10.75
N ASP A 634 11.36 23.33 -11.26
CA ASP A 634 12.50 23.54 -12.16
C ASP A 634 13.42 24.63 -11.61
N VAL A 635 14.40 24.21 -10.81
CA VAL A 635 15.38 25.10 -10.16
C VAL A 635 16.17 25.92 -11.18
N GLU A 636 16.52 25.34 -12.33
CA GLU A 636 17.34 26.02 -13.34
C GLU A 636 16.61 27.25 -13.93
N LYS A 637 15.28 27.19 -14.04
CA LYS A 637 14.48 28.34 -14.47
C LYS A 637 14.27 29.38 -13.37
N ALA A 638 14.35 28.99 -12.10
CA ALA A 638 14.16 29.89 -10.97
C ALA A 638 15.42 30.70 -10.64
N ILE A 639 16.61 30.14 -10.89
CA ILE A 639 17.90 30.77 -10.59
C ILE A 639 18.03 32.18 -11.21
N PRO A 640 17.76 32.42 -12.51
CA PRO A 640 17.85 33.76 -13.09
C PRO A 640 17.03 34.81 -12.35
N SER A 641 15.79 34.47 -11.95
CA SER A 641 14.94 35.36 -11.16
C SER A 641 15.49 35.61 -9.77
N VAL A 642 16.05 34.59 -9.12
CA VAL A 642 16.72 34.73 -7.82
C VAL A 642 17.93 35.66 -7.92
N LEU A 643 18.77 35.49 -8.94
CA LEU A 643 19.94 36.35 -9.15
C LEU A 643 19.52 37.81 -9.39
N GLU A 644 18.44 38.04 -10.15
CA GLU A 644 17.86 39.37 -10.34
C GLU A 644 17.36 39.97 -9.02
N ILE A 645 16.59 39.22 -8.25
CA ILE A 645 16.03 39.68 -6.97
C ILE A 645 17.15 40.08 -6.02
N VAL A 646 18.16 39.21 -5.85
CA VAL A 646 19.31 39.45 -4.98
C VAL A 646 20.15 40.62 -5.49
N GLY A 647 20.40 40.65 -6.80
CA GLY A 647 21.19 41.69 -7.45
C GLY A 647 20.58 43.07 -7.33
N ARG A 648 19.27 43.19 -7.55
CA ARG A 648 18.52 44.45 -7.36
C ARG A 648 18.41 44.84 -5.90
N HIS A 649 18.18 43.88 -5.00
CA HIS A 649 18.02 44.15 -3.57
C HIS A 649 19.31 44.68 -2.94
N VAL A 650 20.46 44.08 -3.27
CA VAL A 650 21.76 44.52 -2.74
C VAL A 650 22.37 45.65 -3.58
N GLY A 651 21.84 45.89 -4.79
CA GLY A 651 22.26 46.96 -5.68
C GLY A 651 23.65 46.74 -6.29
N VAL A 652 24.05 45.49 -6.51
CA VAL A 652 25.33 45.14 -7.15
C VAL A 652 25.27 45.32 -8.68
N SER A 653 26.43 45.38 -9.33
CA SER A 653 26.50 45.52 -10.80
C SER A 653 26.20 44.22 -11.52
N ARG A 654 26.68 43.09 -10.98
CA ARG A 654 26.52 41.77 -11.60
C ARG A 654 26.44 40.68 -10.53
N VAL A 655 25.61 39.68 -10.77
CA VAL A 655 25.56 38.43 -10.01
C VAL A 655 25.70 37.27 -10.97
N TYR A 656 26.54 36.29 -10.65
CA TYR A 656 26.84 35.19 -11.56
C TYR A 656 27.17 33.91 -10.81
N ILE A 657 27.08 32.79 -11.53
CA ILE A 657 27.43 31.46 -11.05
C ILE A 657 28.41 30.85 -12.04
N PHE A 658 29.58 30.47 -11.54
CA PHE A 658 30.54 29.64 -12.22
C PHE A 658 30.39 28.20 -11.75
N GLU A 659 30.34 27.24 -12.68
CA GLU A 659 30.30 25.81 -12.40
C GLU A 659 31.53 25.13 -13.01
N ASP A 660 32.21 24.33 -12.20
CA ASP A 660 33.34 23.52 -12.66
C ASP A 660 32.84 22.30 -13.43
N SER A 661 33.59 21.87 -14.43
CA SER A 661 33.38 20.60 -15.13
C SER A 661 33.49 19.41 -14.18
N GLU A 662 32.88 18.29 -14.52
CA GLU A 662 32.87 17.10 -13.64
C GLU A 662 34.28 16.59 -13.33
N ASP A 663 35.18 16.67 -14.32
CA ASP A 663 36.59 16.30 -14.23
C ASP A 663 37.48 17.42 -13.65
N GLY A 664 36.93 18.62 -13.40
CA GLY A 664 37.66 19.78 -12.86
C GLY A 664 38.61 20.45 -13.84
N THR A 665 38.55 20.10 -15.13
CA THR A 665 39.47 20.61 -16.15
C THR A 665 39.13 22.01 -16.67
N TYR A 666 37.87 22.44 -16.54
CA TYR A 666 37.45 23.78 -16.91
C TYR A 666 36.29 24.30 -16.06
N CYS A 667 35.96 25.58 -16.19
CA CYS A 667 34.83 26.23 -15.52
C CYS A 667 34.03 27.11 -16.49
N ASP A 668 32.70 27.09 -16.38
CA ASP A 668 31.76 27.84 -17.22
C ASP A 668 30.94 28.83 -16.39
N ASN A 669 30.68 30.02 -16.92
CA ASN A 669 29.68 30.93 -16.37
C ASN A 669 28.28 30.45 -16.81
N THR A 670 27.53 29.82 -15.92
CA THR A 670 26.26 29.15 -16.29
C THR A 670 25.03 30.01 -16.06
N PHE A 671 25.12 30.97 -15.15
CA PHE A 671 24.05 31.92 -14.87
C PHE A 671 24.62 33.30 -14.63
N GLU A 672 24.02 34.32 -15.22
CA GLU A 672 24.42 35.71 -15.03
C GLU A 672 23.20 36.63 -15.04
N TRP A 673 23.19 37.56 -14.09
CA TRP A 673 22.33 38.72 -14.09
C TRP A 673 23.19 39.99 -14.04
N CYS A 674 22.87 40.95 -14.90
CA CYS A 674 23.54 42.25 -14.96
C CYS A 674 22.55 43.37 -14.67
N ASN A 675 23.01 44.37 -13.95
CA ASN A 675 22.26 45.60 -13.72
C ASN A 675 22.27 46.52 -14.95
N ASP A 676 21.39 47.51 -14.99
CA ASP A 676 21.25 48.40 -16.14
C ASP A 676 22.57 49.10 -16.50
N GLY A 677 23.01 48.96 -17.74
CA GLY A 677 24.25 49.54 -18.25
C GLY A 677 25.53 48.72 -18.02
N ILE A 678 25.42 47.55 -17.39
CA ILE A 678 26.54 46.60 -17.24
C ILE A 678 26.54 45.61 -18.40
N VAL A 679 27.70 45.41 -19.03
CA VAL A 679 27.85 44.48 -20.17
C VAL A 679 27.90 43.04 -19.65
N PRO A 680 27.02 42.13 -20.11
CA PRO A 680 27.07 40.70 -19.79
C PRO A 680 28.40 40.06 -20.21
N GLN A 681 28.91 39.14 -19.41
CA GLN A 681 30.13 38.38 -19.67
C GLN A 681 29.88 36.88 -19.84
N ILE A 682 28.63 36.41 -19.66
CA ILE A 682 28.29 35.00 -19.70
C ILE A 682 28.78 34.31 -20.98
N ASP A 683 28.61 34.90 -22.15
CA ASP A 683 29.05 34.29 -23.42
C ASP A 683 30.58 34.30 -23.61
N GLN A 684 31.29 35.17 -22.89
CA GLN A 684 32.74 35.36 -23.03
C GLN A 684 33.53 34.49 -22.05
N LEU A 685 32.93 34.16 -20.91
CA LEU A 685 33.56 33.41 -19.82
C LEU A 685 33.09 31.96 -19.82
N GLN A 686 33.41 31.25 -20.90
CA GLN A 686 33.14 29.83 -21.07
C GLN A 686 34.46 29.05 -21.23
N HIS A 687 34.54 27.86 -20.64
CA HIS A 687 35.62 26.88 -20.75
C HIS A 687 36.97 27.41 -20.26
N MET A 688 36.96 28.10 -19.12
CA MET A 688 38.18 28.61 -18.46
C MET A 688 38.99 27.43 -17.92
N LEU A 689 40.29 27.30 -18.25
CA LEU A 689 41.08 26.07 -18.04
C LEU A 689 41.69 25.91 -16.64
N GLU A 690 41.90 24.66 -16.21
CA GLU A 690 42.40 24.20 -14.89
C GLU A 690 43.63 24.96 -14.35
N GLY A 691 44.57 25.33 -15.23
CA GLY A 691 45.79 26.05 -14.84
C GLY A 691 45.52 27.48 -14.31
N GLU A 692 44.44 28.12 -14.77
CA GLU A 692 44.01 29.43 -14.28
C GLU A 692 43.11 29.29 -13.04
N LEU A 693 42.37 28.18 -12.93
CA LEU A 693 41.44 27.87 -11.82
C LEU A 693 42.14 27.47 -10.51
N ALA A 694 43.17 26.63 -10.55
CA ALA A 694 43.83 26.13 -9.34
C ALA A 694 44.54 27.25 -8.55
N ASP A 695 45.09 28.24 -9.25
CA ASP A 695 45.65 29.44 -8.63
C ASP A 695 44.56 30.43 -8.20
N TYR A 696 43.41 30.43 -8.86
CA TYR A 696 42.27 31.28 -8.51
C TYR A 696 41.59 30.85 -7.20
N TYR A 697 41.42 29.54 -6.98
CA TYR A 697 40.83 29.02 -5.74
C TYR A 697 41.64 29.34 -4.47
N LYS A 698 42.92 29.72 -4.60
CA LYS A 698 43.75 30.20 -3.47
C LYS A 698 43.31 31.55 -2.92
N ASN A 699 42.49 32.29 -3.65
CA ASN A 699 41.96 33.58 -3.22
C ASN A 699 40.85 33.43 -2.16
N PHE A 700 40.23 32.25 -2.05
CA PHE A 700 39.20 31.98 -1.06
C PHE A 700 39.82 31.62 0.29
N ASN A 701 39.24 32.16 1.37
CA ASN A 701 39.66 31.84 2.74
C ASN A 701 39.16 30.43 3.17
N GLU A 702 39.43 30.06 4.43
CA GLU A 702 38.99 28.77 5.00
C GLU A 702 37.45 28.60 4.97
N ASP A 703 36.71 29.70 5.10
CA ASP A 703 35.25 29.74 5.02
C ASP A 703 34.73 29.65 3.56
N GLY A 704 35.61 29.59 2.56
CA GLY A 704 35.24 29.55 1.15
C GLY A 704 34.75 30.88 0.60
N ILE A 705 35.15 32.00 1.22
CA ILE A 705 34.79 33.36 0.81
C ILE A 705 36.02 34.04 0.21
N PHE A 706 35.85 34.62 -0.97
CA PHE A 706 36.84 35.51 -1.59
C PHE A 706 36.25 36.92 -1.62
N TYR A 707 36.81 37.78 -0.80
CA TYR A 707 36.39 39.16 -0.67
C TYR A 707 37.51 40.10 -1.09
N CYS A 708 37.30 40.84 -2.18
CA CYS A 708 38.27 41.75 -2.76
C CYS A 708 37.70 43.17 -2.82
N ARG A 709 38.23 44.07 -1.97
CA ARG A 709 37.81 45.48 -1.92
C ARG A 709 38.33 46.32 -3.08
N ASP A 710 39.49 45.94 -3.60
CA ASP A 710 40.16 46.62 -4.70
C ASP A 710 40.95 45.57 -5.49
N ILE A 711 40.56 45.37 -6.74
CA ILE A 711 41.20 44.37 -7.60
C ILE A 711 42.70 44.65 -7.80
N HIS A 712 43.15 45.90 -7.69
CA HIS A 712 44.57 46.26 -7.87
C HIS A 712 45.48 45.71 -6.76
N ALA A 713 44.92 45.17 -5.68
CA ALA A 713 45.64 44.44 -4.64
C ALA A 713 45.96 42.98 -5.03
N LEU A 714 45.40 42.48 -6.14
CA LEU A 714 45.60 41.12 -6.63
C LEU A 714 46.84 40.98 -7.52
N PRO A 715 47.32 39.74 -7.78
CA PRO A 715 48.40 39.48 -8.71
C PRO A 715 48.13 40.08 -10.12
N PRO A 716 49.16 40.63 -10.82
CA PRO A 716 48.97 41.38 -12.07
C PRO A 716 48.20 40.64 -13.19
N ASN A 717 48.35 39.31 -13.25
CA ASN A 717 47.62 38.46 -14.19
C ASN A 717 46.11 38.43 -13.89
N GLN A 718 45.71 38.45 -12.62
CA GLN A 718 44.29 38.49 -12.22
C GLN A 718 43.70 39.89 -12.44
N VAL A 719 44.48 40.94 -12.15
CA VAL A 719 44.06 42.34 -12.38
C VAL A 719 43.68 42.57 -13.85
N GLN A 720 44.52 42.14 -14.80
CA GLN A 720 44.24 42.32 -16.23
C GLN A 720 42.90 41.71 -16.66
N VAL A 721 42.56 40.52 -16.13
CA VAL A 721 41.33 39.81 -16.49
C VAL A 721 40.11 40.46 -15.85
N LEU A 722 40.20 40.88 -14.59
CA LEU A 722 39.08 41.50 -13.86
C LEU A 722 38.83 42.95 -14.33
N GLU A 723 39.88 43.71 -14.61
CA GLU A 723 39.81 45.08 -15.10
C GLU A 723 39.23 45.15 -16.52
N ALA A 724 39.55 44.17 -17.39
CA ALA A 724 38.95 44.06 -18.72
C ALA A 724 37.43 43.88 -18.69
N GLN A 725 36.90 43.30 -17.60
CA GLN A 725 35.46 43.14 -17.36
C GLN A 725 34.82 44.36 -16.65
N GLY A 726 35.64 45.38 -16.35
CA GLY A 726 35.23 46.59 -15.63
C GLY A 726 35.02 46.39 -14.14
N ILE A 727 35.47 45.28 -13.54
CA ILE A 727 35.29 44.97 -12.11
C ILE A 727 36.24 45.86 -11.30
N LYS A 728 35.74 46.48 -10.23
CA LYS A 728 36.55 47.29 -9.31
C LYS A 728 36.70 46.64 -7.94
N SER A 729 35.69 45.89 -7.54
CA SER A 729 35.63 45.17 -6.26
C SER A 729 34.65 44.01 -6.41
N MET A 730 34.79 42.96 -5.60
CA MET A 730 33.98 41.74 -5.71
C MET A 730 33.87 40.95 -4.39
N LEU A 731 32.79 40.19 -4.26
CA LEU A 731 32.59 39.15 -3.26
C LEU A 731 32.22 37.84 -3.97
N GLN A 732 32.86 36.74 -3.62
CA GLN A 732 32.54 35.41 -4.15
C GLN A 732 32.46 34.38 -3.03
N CYS A 733 31.59 33.39 -3.20
CA CYS A 733 31.38 32.27 -2.30
C CYS A 733 31.55 30.96 -3.06
N VAL A 734 32.41 30.06 -2.58
CA VAL A 734 32.64 28.74 -3.20
C VAL A 734 31.41 27.85 -3.04
N ILE A 735 31.05 27.17 -4.13
CA ILE A 735 30.10 26.06 -4.15
C ILE A 735 30.89 24.79 -3.81
N ARG A 736 30.50 24.07 -2.74
CA ARG A 736 31.16 22.82 -2.32
C ARG A 736 30.23 21.62 -2.42
N ASP A 737 30.77 20.50 -2.88
CA ASP A 737 30.14 19.18 -2.87
C ASP A 737 31.11 18.19 -2.19
N ASP A 738 30.70 17.61 -1.06
CA ASP A 738 31.56 16.79 -0.18
C ASP A 738 32.94 17.42 0.11
N GLY A 739 32.95 18.73 0.36
CA GLY A 739 34.15 19.50 0.67
C GLY A 739 35.02 19.89 -0.53
N LYS A 740 34.76 19.36 -1.73
CA LYS A 740 35.44 19.74 -2.97
C LYS A 740 34.78 20.96 -3.61
N PRO A 741 35.55 21.94 -4.12
CA PRO A 741 35.00 23.04 -4.89
C PRO A 741 34.36 22.51 -6.19
N ARG A 742 33.21 23.08 -6.55
CA ARG A 742 32.44 22.76 -7.76
C ARG A 742 32.07 24.03 -8.55
N GLY A 743 32.73 25.13 -8.26
CA GLY A 743 32.39 26.44 -8.76
C GLY A 743 32.25 27.48 -7.65
N TYR A 744 31.69 28.64 -7.99
CA TYR A 744 31.49 29.74 -7.07
C TYR A 744 30.36 30.67 -7.55
N ILE A 745 29.70 31.32 -6.59
CA ILE A 745 28.72 32.38 -6.85
C ILE A 745 29.41 33.71 -6.58
N GLY A 746 29.29 34.66 -7.49
CA GLY A 746 29.98 35.94 -7.41
C GLY A 746 29.08 37.15 -7.53
N PHE A 747 29.53 38.23 -6.90
CA PHE A 747 28.88 39.53 -6.82
C PHE A 747 29.91 40.61 -7.16
N ASP A 748 29.82 41.20 -8.34
CA ASP A 748 30.76 42.23 -8.80
C ASP A 748 30.19 43.64 -8.66
N GLU A 749 31.06 44.60 -8.41
CA GLU A 749 30.79 46.03 -8.59
C GLU A 749 31.73 46.62 -9.65
N CYS A 750 31.14 47.18 -10.70
CA CYS A 750 31.86 47.75 -11.84
C CYS A 750 31.87 49.29 -11.84
N ARG A 751 30.96 49.93 -11.10
CA ARG A 751 30.78 51.39 -11.15
C ARG A 751 31.77 52.12 -10.24
N GLU A 752 31.98 51.60 -9.04
CA GLU A 752 32.88 52.16 -8.02
C GLU A 752 33.50 51.08 -7.13
N SER A 753 34.54 51.41 -6.37
CA SER A 753 35.08 50.48 -5.37
C SER A 753 34.13 50.42 -4.19
N ARG A 754 33.47 49.28 -4.00
CA ARG A 754 32.44 49.08 -2.99
C ARG A 754 33.02 48.49 -1.72
N PHE A 755 32.55 49.02 -0.59
CA PHE A 755 32.78 48.45 0.72
C PHE A 755 31.50 47.74 1.18
N TRP A 756 31.48 46.41 1.08
CA TRP A 756 30.39 45.62 1.68
C TRP A 756 30.47 45.69 3.20
N THR A 757 29.32 45.89 3.84
CA THR A 757 29.20 45.73 5.28
C THR A 757 29.26 44.25 5.65
N GLN A 758 29.56 43.92 6.91
CA GLN A 758 29.50 42.53 7.38
C GLN A 758 28.09 41.94 7.14
N GLU A 759 27.05 42.74 7.38
CA GLU A 759 25.66 42.31 7.18
C GLU A 759 25.33 41.99 5.71
N GLN A 760 25.84 42.78 4.77
CA GLN A 760 25.71 42.48 3.33
C GLN A 760 26.49 41.24 2.96
N THR A 761 27.68 41.06 3.54
CA THR A 761 28.52 39.88 3.31
C THR A 761 27.83 38.61 3.81
N ASP A 762 27.32 38.63 5.06
CA ASP A 762 26.62 37.50 5.68
C ASP A 762 25.35 37.14 4.89
N LEU A 763 24.55 38.13 4.49
CA LEU A 763 23.34 37.90 3.69
C LEU A 763 23.66 37.25 2.34
N LEU A 764 24.66 37.79 1.62
CA LEU A 764 25.08 37.26 0.33
C LEU A 764 25.65 35.84 0.46
N CYS A 765 26.38 35.54 1.54
CA CYS A 765 26.88 34.20 1.83
C CYS A 765 25.71 33.23 2.08
N ILE A 766 24.73 33.58 2.91
CA ILE A 766 23.54 32.73 3.15
C ILE A 766 22.77 32.48 1.85
N VAL A 767 22.56 33.51 1.04
CA VAL A 767 21.89 33.37 -0.26
C VAL A 767 22.70 32.47 -1.18
N ALA A 768 24.02 32.64 -1.24
CA ALA A 768 24.89 31.80 -2.03
C ALA A 768 24.84 30.34 -1.58
N GLU A 769 24.83 30.06 -0.27
CA GLU A 769 24.66 28.71 0.29
C GLU A 769 23.34 28.08 -0.13
N ILE A 770 22.22 28.81 -0.01
CA ILE A 770 20.90 28.33 -0.43
C ILE A 770 20.92 27.98 -1.93
N VAL A 771 21.34 28.91 -2.78
CA VAL A 771 21.42 28.69 -4.23
C VAL A 771 22.32 27.50 -4.55
N SER A 772 23.47 27.37 -3.89
CA SER A 772 24.42 26.26 -4.05
C SER A 772 23.77 24.91 -3.77
N VAL A 773 23.04 24.77 -2.66
CA VAL A 773 22.39 23.51 -2.28
C VAL A 773 21.34 23.10 -3.31
N TYR A 774 20.49 24.04 -3.75
CA TYR A 774 19.45 23.74 -4.74
C TYR A 774 20.03 23.46 -6.13
N LEU A 775 21.07 24.18 -6.53
CA LEU A 775 21.78 23.95 -7.79
C LEU A 775 22.46 22.57 -7.81
N LEU A 776 23.24 22.23 -6.78
CA LEU A 776 23.89 20.92 -6.66
C LEU A 776 22.87 19.78 -6.66
N LYS A 777 21.74 19.95 -5.96
CA LYS A 777 20.62 19.01 -5.97
C LYS A 777 20.02 18.85 -7.37
N ALA A 778 19.82 19.95 -8.10
CA ALA A 778 19.33 19.91 -9.47
C ALA A 778 20.30 19.18 -10.40
N ARG A 779 21.60 19.48 -10.33
CA ARG A 779 22.65 18.79 -11.10
C ARG A 779 22.72 17.30 -10.78
N ALA A 780 22.61 16.91 -9.51
CA ALA A 780 22.54 15.51 -9.11
C ALA A 780 21.33 14.78 -9.70
N ARG A 781 20.15 15.43 -9.72
CA ARG A 781 18.93 14.90 -10.35
C ARG A 781 19.11 14.72 -11.85
N THR A 782 19.71 15.70 -12.54
CA THR A 782 20.00 15.62 -13.98
C THR A 782 20.99 14.49 -14.27
N ARG A 783 22.09 14.37 -13.51
CA ARG A 783 23.05 13.25 -13.63
C ARG A 783 22.38 11.89 -13.46
N LEU A 784 21.54 11.74 -12.42
CA LEU A 784 20.82 10.48 -12.19
C LEU A 784 19.87 10.17 -13.36
N THR A 785 19.18 11.19 -13.88
CA THR A 785 18.27 11.03 -15.02
C THR A 785 19.03 10.64 -16.29
N HIS A 786 20.15 11.30 -16.58
CA HIS A 786 21.02 10.96 -17.73
C HIS A 786 21.65 9.57 -17.58
N ALA A 787 22.12 9.21 -16.39
CA ALA A 787 22.64 7.87 -16.12
C ALA A 787 21.57 6.80 -16.30
N LEU A 788 20.34 7.06 -15.85
CA LEU A 788 19.20 6.16 -16.02
C LEU A 788 18.78 6.04 -17.49
N GLN A 789 18.71 7.16 -18.22
CA GLN A 789 18.45 7.16 -19.67
C GLN A 789 19.56 6.47 -20.46
N GLY A 790 20.82 6.69 -20.08
CA GLY A 790 21.98 6.03 -20.69
C GLY A 790 21.97 4.52 -20.44
N ALA A 791 21.72 4.10 -19.21
CA ALA A 791 21.54 2.69 -18.86
C ALA A 791 20.36 2.08 -19.63
N GLN A 792 19.23 2.77 -19.72
CA GLN A 792 18.07 2.33 -20.49
C GLN A 792 18.38 2.25 -21.99
N ALA A 793 19.09 3.21 -22.57
CA ALA A 793 19.51 3.17 -23.96
C ALA A 793 20.48 2.01 -24.24
N ILE A 794 21.41 1.72 -23.32
CA ILE A 794 22.29 0.56 -23.41
C ILE A 794 21.46 -0.73 -23.40
N LEU A 795 20.54 -0.88 -22.45
CA LEU A 795 19.64 -2.04 -22.35
C LEU A 795 18.74 -2.18 -23.58
N ASP A 796 18.21 -1.08 -24.12
CA ASP A 796 17.33 -1.07 -25.29
C ASP A 796 18.07 -1.29 -26.60
N SER A 797 19.37 -0.97 -26.66
CA SER A 797 20.24 -1.22 -27.82
C SER A 797 20.74 -2.66 -27.90
N GLN A 798 20.62 -3.45 -26.82
CA GLN A 798 20.95 -4.87 -26.87
C GLN A 798 19.98 -5.59 -27.80
N ASP A 799 20.54 -6.39 -28.72
CA ASP A 799 19.76 -7.30 -29.59
C ASP A 799 19.32 -8.59 -28.85
N ALA A 800 19.33 -8.54 -27.52
CA ALA A 800 18.91 -9.60 -26.62
C ALA A 800 17.61 -9.20 -25.91
N TRP A 801 16.81 -10.21 -25.56
CA TRP A 801 15.65 -10.01 -24.70
C TRP A 801 16.10 -9.92 -23.25
N LEU A 802 16.01 -8.72 -22.69
CA LEU A 802 16.35 -8.48 -21.29
C LEU A 802 15.07 -8.23 -20.50
N TYR A 803 14.85 -9.01 -19.46
CA TYR A 803 13.72 -8.83 -18.55
C TYR A 803 14.07 -9.26 -17.13
N VAL A 804 13.42 -8.65 -16.15
CA VAL A 804 13.61 -8.95 -14.73
C VAL A 804 12.33 -9.56 -14.20
N ILE A 805 12.44 -10.60 -13.37
CA ILE A 805 11.30 -11.28 -12.75
C ILE A 805 11.44 -11.37 -11.24
N ARG A 806 10.30 -11.31 -10.54
CA ARG A 806 10.23 -11.48 -9.09
C ARG A 806 10.58 -12.92 -8.70
N LYS A 807 11.43 -13.09 -7.69
CA LYS A 807 11.77 -14.40 -7.13
C LYS A 807 10.52 -15.04 -6.52
N GLY A 808 10.28 -16.32 -6.84
CA GLY A 808 9.11 -17.08 -6.36
C GLY A 808 7.87 -16.98 -7.27
N THR A 809 7.43 -15.77 -7.64
CA THR A 809 6.20 -15.61 -8.48
C THR A 809 6.47 -15.61 -9.98
N TYR A 810 7.72 -15.34 -10.41
CA TYR A 810 8.12 -15.20 -11.82
C TYR A 810 7.41 -14.07 -12.58
N GLU A 811 6.76 -13.16 -11.86
CA GLU A 811 6.12 -11.97 -12.42
C GLU A 811 7.16 -11.01 -12.97
N LEU A 812 6.91 -10.46 -14.16
CA LEU A 812 7.77 -9.47 -14.77
C LEU A 812 7.80 -8.19 -13.92
N LEU A 813 9.01 -7.72 -13.62
CA LEU A 813 9.26 -6.44 -12.96
C LEU A 813 9.77 -5.39 -13.95
N TYR A 814 10.46 -5.83 -15.01
CA TYR A 814 10.99 -4.98 -16.07
C TYR A 814 11.17 -5.79 -17.36
N ALA A 815 11.05 -5.14 -18.52
CA ALA A 815 11.43 -5.68 -19.82
C ALA A 815 12.02 -4.55 -20.68
N ASN A 816 13.12 -4.82 -21.40
CA ASN A 816 13.70 -3.84 -22.32
C ASN A 816 12.83 -3.69 -23.59
N LYS A 817 13.08 -2.61 -24.34
CA LYS A 817 12.30 -2.28 -25.54
C LYS A 817 12.30 -3.39 -26.59
N LYS A 818 13.44 -4.08 -26.78
CA LYS A 818 13.54 -5.21 -27.72
C LYS A 818 12.60 -6.36 -27.34
N THR A 819 12.54 -6.70 -26.05
CA THR A 819 11.62 -7.71 -25.53
C THR A 819 10.16 -7.31 -25.76
N MET A 820 9.79 -6.08 -25.45
CA MET A 820 8.41 -5.60 -25.64
C MET A 820 8.01 -5.51 -27.12
N GLN A 821 8.95 -5.21 -28.03
CA GLN A 821 8.69 -5.18 -29.48
C GLN A 821 8.45 -6.57 -30.06
N ASP A 822 9.30 -7.53 -29.71
CA ASP A 822 9.16 -8.90 -30.20
C ASP A 822 8.03 -9.66 -29.46
N VAL A 823 7.69 -9.23 -28.23
CA VAL A 823 6.66 -9.83 -27.36
C VAL A 823 5.80 -8.73 -26.71
N PRO A 824 4.75 -8.22 -27.39
CA PRO A 824 3.93 -7.11 -26.91
C PRO A 824 3.19 -7.35 -25.58
N GLY A 825 3.04 -8.61 -25.16
CA GLY A 825 2.43 -8.98 -23.88
C GLY A 825 3.39 -8.94 -22.68
N ALA A 826 4.66 -8.57 -22.88
CA ALA A 826 5.68 -8.54 -21.82
C ALA A 826 5.60 -7.26 -20.96
N MET A 827 4.50 -7.11 -20.22
CA MET A 827 4.28 -6.00 -19.28
C MET A 827 4.57 -6.43 -17.84
N PRO A 828 5.01 -5.50 -16.97
CA PRO A 828 5.17 -5.79 -15.55
C PRO A 828 3.89 -6.32 -14.91
N GLY A 829 4.01 -7.31 -14.02
CA GLY A 829 2.91 -7.99 -13.35
C GLY A 829 2.50 -9.33 -13.98
N GLU A 830 2.84 -9.59 -15.24
CA GLU A 830 2.52 -10.87 -15.87
C GLU A 830 3.62 -11.92 -15.64
N PRO A 831 3.30 -13.21 -15.37
CA PRO A 831 4.30 -14.26 -15.21
C PRO A 831 5.06 -14.55 -16.51
N CYS A 832 6.40 -14.64 -16.43
CA CYS A 832 7.25 -14.79 -17.61
C CYS A 832 6.95 -16.05 -18.44
N TYR A 833 6.55 -17.15 -17.79
CA TYR A 833 6.23 -18.41 -18.48
C TYR A 833 4.95 -18.33 -19.32
N ARG A 834 4.00 -17.48 -18.92
CA ARG A 834 2.77 -17.23 -19.68
C ARG A 834 3.04 -16.33 -20.87
N VAL A 835 3.82 -15.26 -20.64
CA VAL A 835 4.15 -14.26 -21.65
C VAL A 835 5.06 -14.81 -22.75
N PHE A 836 6.16 -15.49 -22.39
CA PHE A 836 7.19 -15.90 -23.36
C PHE A 836 7.00 -17.32 -23.90
N TYR A 837 6.27 -18.18 -23.18
CA TYR A 837 6.18 -19.60 -23.50
C TYR A 837 4.74 -20.12 -23.56
N ARG A 838 3.73 -19.25 -23.45
CA ARG A 838 2.29 -19.60 -23.45
C ARG A 838 1.96 -20.77 -22.51
N ALA A 839 2.70 -20.87 -21.42
CA ALA A 839 2.53 -21.93 -20.42
C ALA A 839 1.72 -21.42 -19.22
N ASP A 840 1.04 -22.34 -18.53
CA ASP A 840 0.32 -22.03 -17.29
C ASP A 840 1.16 -22.28 -16.03
N LYS A 841 2.37 -22.83 -16.20
CA LYS A 841 3.33 -23.13 -15.12
C LYS A 841 4.77 -22.77 -15.53
N PRO A 842 5.69 -22.54 -14.57
CA PRO A 842 7.09 -22.30 -14.86
C PRO A 842 7.72 -23.38 -15.75
N CYS A 843 8.64 -22.98 -16.63
CA CYS A 843 9.26 -23.89 -17.60
C CYS A 843 9.97 -25.07 -16.91
N VAL A 844 9.75 -26.30 -17.38
CA VAL A 844 10.34 -27.53 -16.82
C VAL A 844 11.88 -27.49 -16.80
N HIS A 845 12.49 -26.77 -17.74
CA HIS A 845 13.94 -26.56 -17.82
C HIS A 845 14.34 -25.11 -17.53
N CYS A 846 13.57 -24.42 -16.68
CA CYS A 846 13.88 -23.04 -16.31
C CYS A 846 15.33 -22.96 -15.77
N PRO A 847 16.19 -22.10 -16.36
CA PRO A 847 17.58 -21.96 -15.93
C PRO A 847 17.70 -21.62 -14.45
N LEU A 848 16.72 -20.88 -13.91
CA LEU A 848 16.70 -20.39 -12.53
C LEU A 848 16.57 -21.50 -11.48
N VAL A 849 16.11 -22.70 -11.84
CA VAL A 849 16.07 -23.86 -10.93
C VAL A 849 17.48 -24.29 -10.51
N LYS A 850 18.52 -23.90 -11.27
CA LYS A 850 19.93 -24.23 -11.00
C LYS A 850 20.70 -23.15 -10.22
N LEU A 851 20.07 -22.00 -9.93
CA LEU A 851 20.63 -20.97 -9.04
C LEU A 851 20.34 -21.37 -7.59
N ALA A 852 21.25 -22.14 -6.99
CA ALA A 852 21.25 -22.46 -5.55
C ALA A 852 22.24 -21.54 -4.80
N PRO A 853 22.13 -21.37 -3.46
CA PRO A 853 23.04 -20.51 -2.68
C PRO A 853 24.53 -20.88 -2.77
N GLU A 854 24.84 -22.15 -3.07
CA GLU A 854 26.20 -22.66 -3.30
C GLU A 854 26.51 -22.91 -4.79
N GLY A 855 25.62 -22.45 -5.69
CA GLY A 855 25.72 -22.62 -7.14
C GLY A 855 26.49 -21.50 -7.84
N PRO A 856 26.63 -21.56 -9.18
CA PRO A 856 27.26 -20.50 -9.95
C PRO A 856 26.41 -19.23 -9.98
N ASP A 857 27.04 -18.05 -9.85
CA ASP A 857 26.40 -16.72 -9.89
C ASP A 857 25.56 -16.46 -11.15
N ARG A 858 25.79 -17.26 -12.20
CA ARG A 858 25.12 -17.17 -13.49
C ARG A 858 24.84 -18.55 -14.05
N VAL A 859 23.61 -18.76 -14.51
CA VAL A 859 23.15 -20.01 -15.13
C VAL A 859 22.77 -19.77 -16.58
N THR A 860 23.09 -20.72 -17.45
CA THR A 860 22.76 -20.65 -18.88
C THR A 860 22.01 -21.91 -19.30
N ALA A 861 20.91 -21.74 -20.00
CA ALA A 861 20.11 -22.83 -20.56
C ALA A 861 19.66 -22.51 -21.98
N ARG A 862 19.45 -23.55 -22.79
CA ARG A 862 18.75 -23.41 -24.07
C ARG A 862 17.28 -23.71 -23.86
N LEU A 863 16.41 -22.83 -24.35
CA LEU A 863 14.96 -22.92 -24.26
C LEU A 863 14.36 -22.76 -25.65
N TYR A 864 13.28 -23.46 -25.95
CA TYR A 864 12.48 -23.18 -27.14
C TYR A 864 11.47 -22.10 -26.82
N SER A 865 11.50 -20.98 -27.56
CA SER A 865 10.51 -19.90 -27.44
C SER A 865 9.36 -20.17 -28.39
N GLU A 866 8.17 -20.50 -27.87
CA GLU A 866 6.97 -20.71 -28.69
C GLU A 866 6.50 -19.41 -29.37
N VAL A 867 6.80 -18.26 -28.75
CA VAL A 867 6.42 -16.94 -29.30
C VAL A 867 7.26 -16.58 -30.52
N LEU A 868 8.53 -17.00 -30.58
CA LEU A 868 9.40 -16.77 -31.75
C LEU A 868 9.57 -17.98 -32.68
N ASP A 869 9.03 -19.13 -32.30
CA ASP A 869 9.22 -20.41 -33.00
C ASP A 869 10.72 -20.76 -33.23
N MET A 870 11.55 -20.61 -32.18
CA MET A 870 12.99 -20.90 -32.27
C MET A 870 13.66 -21.19 -30.91
N GLU A 871 14.86 -21.78 -30.96
CA GLU A 871 15.74 -21.90 -29.79
C GLU A 871 16.38 -20.55 -29.40
N VAL A 872 16.27 -20.24 -28.11
CA VAL A 872 16.92 -19.11 -27.44
C VAL A 872 17.87 -19.62 -26.36
N THR A 873 19.03 -19.00 -26.24
CA THR A 873 19.94 -19.20 -25.10
C THR A 873 19.57 -18.19 -24.04
N ALA A 874 19.05 -18.66 -22.90
CA ALA A 874 18.67 -17.85 -21.76
C ALA A 874 19.75 -17.91 -20.68
N VAL A 875 20.16 -16.75 -20.22
CA VAL A 875 21.10 -16.56 -19.11
C VAL A 875 20.34 -15.92 -17.96
N GLY A 876 20.34 -16.57 -16.80
CA GLY A 876 19.72 -16.07 -15.58
C GLY A 876 20.76 -15.76 -14.52
N MET A 877 20.56 -14.69 -13.76
CA MET A 877 21.33 -14.38 -12.56
C MET A 877 20.42 -13.72 -11.51
N GLU A 878 20.80 -13.82 -10.24
CA GLU A 878 20.12 -13.13 -9.15
C GLU A 878 20.63 -11.69 -9.03
N ILE A 879 19.71 -10.75 -8.87
CA ILE A 879 20.01 -9.33 -8.69
C ILE A 879 19.17 -8.75 -7.54
N PRO A 880 19.72 -7.79 -6.78
CA PRO A 880 18.90 -7.00 -5.86
C PRO A 880 17.98 -6.07 -6.65
N TRP A 881 16.73 -5.94 -6.21
CA TRP A 881 15.71 -5.09 -6.83
C TRP A 881 15.15 -4.03 -5.85
N ALA A 882 14.48 -3.02 -6.39
CA ALA A 882 13.99 -1.87 -5.64
C ALA A 882 13.16 -2.30 -4.41
N GLY A 883 13.40 -1.66 -3.25
CA GLY A 883 12.71 -1.98 -1.99
C GLY A 883 13.33 -3.13 -1.19
N GLY A 884 14.48 -3.68 -1.60
CA GLY A 884 15.16 -4.78 -0.90
C GLY A 884 14.62 -6.17 -1.27
N GLU A 885 13.93 -6.29 -2.40
CA GLU A 885 13.41 -7.56 -2.91
C GLU A 885 14.47 -8.26 -3.78
N ASP A 886 14.59 -9.59 -3.64
CA ASP A 886 15.42 -10.40 -4.54
C ASP A 886 14.68 -10.63 -5.88
N ALA A 887 15.38 -10.45 -7.00
CA ALA A 887 14.83 -10.68 -8.34
C ALA A 887 15.82 -11.46 -9.23
N TYR A 888 15.34 -11.96 -10.35
CA TYR A 888 16.18 -12.59 -11.37
C TYR A 888 16.22 -11.75 -12.64
N LEU A 889 17.43 -11.42 -13.10
CA LEU A 889 17.66 -10.85 -14.43
C LEU A 889 17.80 -11.99 -15.44
N MET A 890 17.01 -11.92 -16.50
CA MET A 890 17.01 -12.86 -17.62
C MET A 890 17.49 -12.15 -18.88
N ALA A 891 18.50 -12.73 -19.52
CA ALA A 891 19.01 -12.32 -20.83
C ALA A 891 18.88 -13.47 -21.83
N CYS A 892 18.01 -13.32 -22.83
CA CYS A 892 17.79 -14.35 -23.85
C CYS A 892 18.28 -13.87 -25.23
N GLU A 893 19.13 -14.68 -25.86
CA GLU A 893 19.66 -14.45 -27.21
C GLU A 893 19.22 -15.53 -28.20
N LYS A 894 19.03 -15.16 -29.46
CA LYS A 894 18.68 -16.10 -30.53
C LYS A 894 19.88 -16.99 -30.87
N VAL A 895 19.66 -18.30 -30.95
CA VAL A 895 20.71 -19.22 -31.43
C VAL A 895 20.84 -19.06 -32.94
N LYS A 896 21.93 -18.45 -33.43
CA LYS A 896 22.24 -18.41 -34.87
C LYS A 896 22.48 -19.85 -35.35
N THR A 897 21.55 -20.39 -36.13
CA THR A 897 21.79 -21.61 -36.92
C THR A 897 22.91 -21.29 -37.92
N GLN A 898 24.12 -21.80 -37.67
CA GLN A 898 25.15 -21.83 -38.70
C GLN A 898 24.59 -22.60 -39.89
N LYS A 899 24.30 -21.91 -41.00
CA LYS A 899 24.17 -22.56 -42.30
C LYS A 899 25.48 -23.33 -42.51
N LYS A 900 25.41 -24.66 -42.41
CA LYS A 900 26.46 -25.55 -42.93
C LYS A 900 26.68 -25.15 -44.39
N LYS A 901 27.90 -24.71 -44.71
CA LYS A 901 28.38 -24.55 -46.09
C LYS A 901 28.33 -25.88 -46.82
#